data_AF-A0A3S0B1E7-F1
#
_entry.id   AF-A0A3S0B1E7-F1
#
_cell.length_a   1.000
_cell.length_b   1.000
_cell.length_c   1.000
_cell.angle_alpha   90.00
_cell.angle_beta   90.00
_cell.angle_gamma   90.00
#
_symmetry.space_group_name_H-M   'P 1'
#
loop_
_entity.id
_entity.type
_entity.pdbx_description
1 polymer ?
#
loop_
_entity_poly.entity_id
_entity_poly.type
_entity_poly.pdbx_seq_one_letter_code
_entity_poly.pdbx_strand_id
1 'polypeptide(L)'
;MRTSVILIKQLLTVLLVITVLACSKEEERYVEPDAVDICNENPCDNPAQCPDACNADNTGNTGNTDSHISKEDFNPEGKVTETDDGYIVEGKLTMETTSDETVVFTEAALDMRFNEDGTLRSVSGSVEIPSPSNYFEFADPIRADIGYFSGKFLNDNRDFEIILKEDRSYWVFAIAASFELSLGANDDEDATKPLSISPPVGGHITYIADYSDPMFFFSQGKDSGLGGDSGNDGNGSTGSDGGDGSSLMSASFGLSKNANLLYEPTMPVENLVSFDAKRVRGGTFSFWGVFEASGLLYEYKEFGGDLFLSDPLESEISYDYRSGINGTIDFSLDITSFISFGFPIGAGSTAVVAEAVTDGTILAKAFVNGLVDPDLSWWPDFIPVKPNGHLHTYGYADQTGIFDIGLSGRYEIEMPSGTQALEGSMTATNDSLNLNGAVTIEDEIWGASMVFTKEETSCIASQPTNFADGISETVTGQIDMAIETTEKALEDVKKANETYEFELSLRGLRAALPTIIDDAKEAIDDAVAAGIKSGREQADKILDENNRALCSDNISSKVNGLVKPYQDALDRLKDAVDESNDTAQTRTELEAALRNLAGLNKIDKSTTVTITHGNKKILGVPKCTQTSDAKRTVNINATILSSTQVSQLNEAAENVQYIAEADGIRFDAQQLLDKLPSMDELERLKDNIEACVAELTDKIGDVGFVFNHDTKEFRHFMVINGEEKEVAAFNIFNGDELISNARLELNMCNTSDELFKLKEAAKLR
;
A
#
# COMPACT_ATOMS: atom_id res chain seq x y z
N MET A 1 34.20 -18.28 -13.93
CA MET A 1 34.59 -18.29 -12.51
C MET A 1 33.33 -17.94 -11.73
N ARG A 2 32.56 -18.84 -11.10
CA ARG A 2 32.92 -19.79 -9.99
C ARG A 2 33.86 -19.08 -9.03
N THR A 3 33.46 -18.73 -7.80
CA THR A 3 33.07 -19.64 -6.71
C THR A 3 32.46 -18.84 -5.53
N SER A 4 31.82 -19.58 -4.61
CA SER A 4 31.60 -19.26 -3.19
C SER A 4 30.16 -18.96 -2.73
N VAL A 5 29.28 -19.93 -2.97
CA VAL A 5 28.13 -20.24 -2.09
C VAL A 5 28.53 -21.52 -1.33
N ILE A 6 28.98 -21.40 -0.08
CA ILE A 6 29.07 -22.41 1.00
C ILE A 6 29.73 -21.64 2.16
N LEU A 7 28.94 -21.00 3.03
CA LEU A 7 29.39 -20.62 4.40
C LEU A 7 28.31 -20.07 5.34
N ILE A 8 27.06 -19.83 4.89
CA ILE A 8 26.02 -19.25 5.77
C ILE A 8 25.00 -20.29 6.30
N LYS A 9 25.01 -21.53 5.80
CA LYS A 9 24.11 -22.61 6.27
C LYS A 9 24.65 -23.48 7.41
N GLN A 10 25.81 -23.16 7.99
CA GLN A 10 26.40 -23.94 9.10
C GLN A 10 26.52 -23.19 10.43
N LEU A 11 25.98 -21.97 10.54
CA LEU A 11 25.96 -21.22 11.80
C LEU A 11 24.61 -21.25 12.54
N LEU A 12 23.55 -21.81 11.94
CA LEU A 12 22.20 -21.79 12.52
C LEU A 12 21.78 -23.09 13.22
N THR A 13 22.65 -24.11 13.30
CA THR A 13 22.27 -25.46 13.78
C THR A 13 22.97 -25.87 15.08
N VAL A 14 23.53 -24.94 15.85
CA VAL A 14 24.26 -25.25 17.10
C VAL A 14 23.79 -24.41 18.31
N LEU A 15 22.70 -23.64 18.20
CA LEU A 15 22.25 -22.78 19.32
C LEU A 15 20.77 -22.97 19.70
N LEU A 16 20.27 -24.21 19.72
CA LEU A 16 18.91 -24.47 20.22
C LEU A 16 18.76 -25.74 21.07
N VAL A 17 19.82 -26.22 21.70
CA VAL A 17 19.71 -27.32 22.68
C VAL A 17 20.61 -27.02 23.88
N ILE A 18 19.96 -26.83 25.03
CA ILE A 18 20.49 -26.72 26.42
C ILE A 18 20.89 -25.30 26.86
N THR A 19 19.92 -24.56 27.42
CA THR A 19 19.96 -24.12 28.84
C THR A 19 18.55 -23.77 29.31
N VAL A 20 17.93 -24.70 30.02
CA VAL A 20 16.88 -24.41 31.02
C VAL A 20 17.59 -23.99 32.30
N LEU A 21 17.18 -22.87 32.92
CA LEU A 21 17.07 -22.62 34.37
C LEU A 21 17.21 -21.12 34.69
N ALA A 22 16.08 -20.44 34.96
CA ALA A 22 15.89 -19.61 36.16
C ALA A 22 14.56 -18.82 36.13
N CYS A 23 13.61 -19.29 36.95
CA CYS A 23 12.69 -18.55 37.80
C CYS A 23 11.83 -17.38 37.26
N SER A 24 10.51 -17.60 37.21
CA SER A 24 9.56 -16.80 38.00
C SER A 24 8.33 -17.64 38.39
N LYS A 25 7.96 -17.50 39.67
CA LYS A 25 6.97 -18.26 40.43
C LYS A 25 5.52 -17.78 40.21
N GLU A 26 4.62 -18.78 40.21
CA GLU A 26 3.33 -18.89 40.92
C GLU A 26 2.31 -17.75 40.87
N GLU A 27 1.15 -18.02 40.26
CA GLU A 27 -0.10 -18.18 41.03
C GLU A 27 -1.04 -19.19 40.33
N GLU A 28 -1.48 -20.17 41.11
CA GLU A 28 -2.19 -21.38 40.70
C GLU A 28 -3.70 -21.14 40.50
N ARG A 29 -4.28 -21.73 39.44
CA ARG A 29 -5.54 -22.46 39.57
C ARG A 29 -5.35 -23.86 39.01
N TYR A 30 -5.25 -24.79 39.94
CA TYR A 30 -5.35 -26.21 39.75
C TYR A 30 -6.73 -26.53 39.15
N VAL A 31 -6.77 -27.06 37.93
CA VAL A 31 -7.81 -28.01 37.51
C VAL A 31 -7.03 -29.33 37.40
N GLU A 32 -7.43 -30.34 38.17
CA GLU A 32 -6.89 -31.69 38.05
C GLU A 32 -6.95 -32.11 36.56
N PRO A 33 -5.90 -32.70 35.98
CA PRO A 33 -6.11 -33.44 34.75
C PRO A 33 -7.01 -34.61 35.13
N ASP A 34 -8.26 -34.57 34.68
CA ASP A 34 -9.09 -35.78 34.67
C ASP A 34 -8.23 -36.88 34.07
N ALA A 35 -8.05 -37.96 34.84
CA ALA A 35 -7.35 -39.13 34.36
C ALA A 35 -8.14 -39.65 33.16
N VAL A 36 -7.68 -39.30 31.95
CA VAL A 36 -8.24 -39.83 30.72
C VAL A 36 -8.00 -41.33 30.76
N ASP A 37 -9.08 -42.08 30.93
CA ASP A 37 -9.05 -43.53 30.81
C ASP A 37 -8.81 -43.85 29.34
N ILE A 38 -7.56 -44.16 29.03
CA ILE A 38 -7.06 -44.41 27.67
C ILE A 38 -7.86 -45.56 27.01
N CYS A 39 -8.51 -46.43 27.80
CA CYS A 39 -9.36 -47.50 27.29
C CYS A 39 -10.80 -47.04 26.94
N ASN A 40 -11.21 -45.78 27.20
CA ASN A 40 -12.54 -45.26 26.83
C ASN A 40 -12.56 -44.46 25.51
N GLU A 41 -11.47 -43.81 25.11
CA GLU A 41 -11.44 -42.98 23.88
C GLU A 41 -10.89 -43.73 22.66
N ASN A 42 -9.91 -44.63 22.81
CA ASN A 42 -9.38 -45.40 21.70
C ASN A 42 -8.71 -46.72 22.16
N PRO A 43 -9.51 -47.76 22.49
CA PRO A 43 -9.02 -48.95 23.17
C PRO A 43 -8.08 -49.85 22.36
N CYS A 44 -8.00 -49.71 21.02
CA CYS A 44 -7.31 -50.67 20.15
C CYS A 44 -5.91 -50.25 19.65
N ASP A 45 -5.50 -48.99 19.87
CA ASP A 45 -4.15 -48.51 19.48
C ASP A 45 -3.03 -48.91 20.46
N ASN A 46 -3.37 -49.50 21.61
CA ASN A 46 -2.39 -49.89 22.64
C ASN A 46 -2.71 -51.25 23.29
N PRO A 47 -2.59 -52.36 22.55
CA PRO A 47 -3.03 -53.70 22.99
C PRO A 47 -2.27 -54.25 24.22
N ALA A 48 -1.14 -53.63 24.59
CA ALA A 48 -0.39 -54.00 25.79
C ALA A 48 -0.98 -53.44 27.10
N GLN A 49 -1.86 -52.43 27.03
CA GLN A 49 -2.43 -51.73 28.19
C GLN A 49 -3.93 -51.99 28.39
N CYS A 50 -4.68 -52.33 27.34
CA CYS A 50 -6.12 -52.66 27.40
C CYS A 50 -6.38 -54.11 26.87
N PRO A 51 -5.90 -55.17 27.54
CA PRO A 51 -5.89 -56.54 27.01
C PRO A 51 -7.28 -57.17 26.80
N ASP A 52 -8.32 -56.61 27.42
CA ASP A 52 -9.70 -57.15 27.37
C ASP A 52 -10.69 -56.25 26.58
N ALA A 53 -10.25 -55.11 26.02
CA ALA A 53 -11.12 -54.10 25.43
C ALA A 53 -11.40 -54.25 23.91
N CYS A 54 -10.67 -55.12 23.21
CA CYS A 54 -10.83 -55.37 21.77
C CYS A 54 -11.17 -56.84 21.46
N ASN A 55 -12.04 -57.46 22.28
CA ASN A 55 -12.72 -58.69 21.88
C ASN A 55 -13.99 -58.33 21.10
N ALA A 56 -14.14 -58.92 19.92
CA ALA A 56 -15.10 -58.62 18.86
C ALA A 56 -16.61 -58.76 19.20
N ASP A 57 -17.01 -58.78 20.46
CA ASP A 57 -18.38 -59.12 20.87
C ASP A 57 -19.11 -58.03 21.68
N ASN A 58 -18.57 -56.80 21.79
CA ASN A 58 -19.32 -55.69 22.42
C ASN A 58 -18.99 -54.32 21.81
N THR A 59 -19.36 -54.11 20.55
CA THR A 59 -19.76 -52.79 20.06
C THR A 59 -21.21 -52.87 19.62
N GLY A 60 -22.07 -52.20 20.38
CA GLY A 60 -23.43 -51.86 19.96
C GLY A 60 -23.37 -50.82 18.85
N ASN A 61 -22.98 -51.26 17.66
CA ASN A 61 -23.28 -50.62 16.39
C ASN A 61 -23.30 -51.73 15.33
N THR A 62 -24.47 -52.33 15.16
CA THR A 62 -24.73 -53.32 14.11
C THR A 62 -24.65 -52.62 12.75
N GLY A 63 -23.59 -52.87 11.98
CA GLY A 63 -23.58 -52.45 10.58
C GLY A 63 -22.26 -52.51 9.80
N ASN A 64 -21.09 -52.69 10.44
CA ASN A 64 -19.83 -52.77 9.68
C ASN A 64 -19.14 -54.12 9.92
N THR A 65 -19.66 -55.14 9.26
CA THR A 65 -18.82 -56.28 8.85
C THR A 65 -18.10 -55.83 7.58
N ASP A 66 -16.77 -55.73 7.62
CA ASP A 66 -15.93 -55.78 6.43
C ASP A 66 -16.30 -57.06 5.67
N SER A 67 -17.22 -56.93 4.72
CA SER A 67 -17.74 -58.03 3.91
C SER A 67 -16.78 -58.27 2.76
N HIS A 68 -15.63 -58.85 3.07
CA HIS A 68 -14.70 -59.30 2.03
C HIS A 68 -15.34 -60.47 1.29
N ILE A 69 -15.69 -60.23 0.01
CA ILE A 69 -16.19 -61.26 -0.89
C ILE A 69 -15.10 -62.33 -1.04
N SER A 70 -15.44 -63.57 -0.75
CA SER A 70 -14.55 -64.72 -0.72
C SER A 70 -14.83 -65.67 -1.88
N LYS A 71 -13.94 -66.65 -2.08
CA LYS A 71 -14.14 -67.70 -3.09
C LYS A 71 -15.42 -68.52 -2.84
N GLU A 72 -15.87 -68.63 -1.60
CA GLU A 72 -17.05 -69.43 -1.23
C GLU A 72 -18.37 -68.76 -1.62
N ASP A 73 -18.36 -67.44 -1.80
CA ASP A 73 -19.55 -66.66 -2.17
C ASP A 73 -19.91 -66.81 -3.66
N PHE A 74 -19.08 -67.51 -4.45
CA PHE A 74 -19.24 -67.67 -5.88
C PHE A 74 -19.59 -69.10 -6.29
N ASN A 75 -20.64 -69.22 -7.10
CA ASN A 75 -21.05 -70.47 -7.74
C ASN A 75 -20.98 -70.35 -9.27
N PRO A 76 -19.89 -70.80 -9.91
CA PRO A 76 -19.73 -70.73 -11.36
C PRO A 76 -20.44 -71.89 -12.07
N GLU A 77 -21.15 -71.56 -13.15
CA GLU A 77 -21.83 -72.50 -14.05
C GLU A 77 -21.29 -72.37 -15.48
N GLY A 78 -21.10 -73.49 -16.18
CA GLY A 78 -20.55 -73.53 -17.54
C GLY A 78 -19.16 -74.15 -17.58
N LYS A 79 -18.25 -73.58 -18.39
CA LYS A 79 -16.87 -74.06 -18.49
C LYS A 79 -15.97 -73.28 -17.52
N VAL A 80 -15.49 -73.98 -16.49
CA VAL A 80 -14.57 -73.44 -15.48
C VAL A 80 -13.17 -74.02 -15.71
N THR A 81 -12.16 -73.15 -15.77
CA THR A 81 -10.76 -73.53 -15.93
C THR A 81 -9.94 -72.97 -14.77
N GLU A 82 -9.44 -73.82 -13.87
CA GLU A 82 -8.59 -73.40 -12.75
C GLU A 82 -7.28 -72.74 -13.23
N THR A 83 -6.84 -71.71 -12.51
CA THR A 83 -5.53 -71.04 -12.66
C THR A 83 -4.70 -71.22 -11.38
N ASP A 84 -3.47 -70.71 -11.37
CA ASP A 84 -2.60 -70.80 -10.19
C ASP A 84 -3.16 -70.01 -8.98
N ASP A 85 -3.91 -68.93 -9.24
CA ASP A 85 -4.42 -67.98 -8.25
C ASP A 85 -5.95 -67.80 -8.28
N GLY A 86 -6.68 -68.66 -9.00
CA GLY A 86 -8.12 -68.57 -9.14
C GLY A 86 -8.69 -69.43 -10.26
N TYR A 87 -9.59 -68.89 -11.07
CA TYR A 87 -10.23 -69.61 -12.16
C TYR A 87 -10.83 -68.70 -13.23
N ILE A 88 -10.96 -69.22 -14.44
CA ILE A 88 -11.66 -68.59 -15.56
C ILE A 88 -13.05 -69.22 -15.71
N VAL A 89 -14.10 -68.39 -15.81
CA VAL A 89 -15.50 -68.80 -16.02
C VAL A 89 -15.96 -68.37 -17.40
N GLU A 90 -16.40 -69.33 -18.21
CA GLU A 90 -17.14 -69.12 -19.46
C GLU A 90 -18.57 -69.68 -19.32
N GLY A 91 -19.56 -68.82 -19.09
CA GLY A 91 -20.95 -69.21 -18.89
C GLY A 91 -21.72 -68.25 -18.00
N LYS A 92 -21.90 -68.61 -16.74
CA LYS A 92 -22.65 -67.83 -15.74
C LYS A 92 -21.91 -67.87 -14.41
N LEU A 93 -21.84 -66.75 -13.71
CA LEU A 93 -21.31 -66.67 -12.36
C LEU A 93 -22.41 -66.15 -11.43
N THR A 94 -22.72 -66.91 -10.38
CA THR A 94 -23.66 -66.47 -9.35
C THR A 94 -22.87 -66.08 -8.11
N MET A 95 -23.19 -64.93 -7.52
CA MET A 95 -22.58 -64.43 -6.28
C MET A 95 -23.65 -64.26 -5.22
N GLU A 96 -23.42 -64.83 -4.04
CA GLU A 96 -24.23 -64.60 -2.85
C GLU A 96 -23.71 -63.33 -2.13
N THR A 97 -24.60 -62.38 -1.85
CA THR A 97 -24.25 -61.16 -1.12
C THR A 97 -24.58 -61.32 0.36
N THR A 98 -23.95 -60.50 1.21
CA THR A 98 -24.26 -60.43 2.64
C THR A 98 -25.68 -59.92 2.94
N SER A 99 -26.38 -59.37 1.94
CA SER A 99 -27.79 -58.96 2.00
C SER A 99 -28.80 -60.06 1.62
N ASP A 100 -28.36 -61.32 1.46
CA ASP A 100 -29.15 -62.45 0.94
C ASP A 100 -29.67 -62.25 -0.50
N GLU A 101 -29.23 -61.19 -1.19
CA GLU A 101 -29.51 -60.96 -2.60
C GLU A 101 -28.52 -61.76 -3.46
N THR A 102 -29.03 -62.40 -4.51
CA THR A 102 -28.21 -63.18 -5.45
C THR A 102 -27.92 -62.36 -6.69
N VAL A 103 -26.64 -62.08 -6.93
CA VAL A 103 -26.20 -61.38 -8.14
C VAL A 103 -25.82 -62.41 -9.20
N VAL A 104 -26.38 -62.27 -10.40
CA VAL A 104 -26.17 -63.20 -11.50
C VAL A 104 -25.48 -62.50 -12.66
N PHE A 105 -24.22 -62.87 -12.90
CA PHE A 105 -23.47 -62.44 -14.08
C PHE A 105 -23.73 -63.45 -15.22
N THR A 106 -24.59 -63.08 -16.17
CA THR A 106 -24.87 -63.86 -17.38
C THR A 106 -23.86 -63.57 -18.48
N GLU A 107 -23.74 -64.51 -19.43
CA GLU A 107 -22.73 -64.49 -20.51
C GLU A 107 -21.30 -64.21 -20.02
N ALA A 108 -20.97 -64.70 -18.83
CA ALA A 108 -19.71 -64.43 -18.16
C ALA A 108 -18.53 -65.01 -18.95
N ALA A 109 -17.54 -64.17 -19.22
CA ALA A 109 -16.20 -64.55 -19.67
C ALA A 109 -15.21 -63.85 -18.73
N LEU A 110 -15.00 -64.43 -17.55
CA LEU A 110 -14.35 -63.80 -16.40
C LEU A 110 -13.07 -64.52 -15.99
N ASP A 111 -11.99 -63.78 -15.76
CA ASP A 111 -10.79 -64.20 -15.02
C ASP A 111 -10.92 -63.72 -13.57
N MET A 112 -11.06 -64.67 -12.65
CA MET A 112 -11.21 -64.44 -11.22
C MET A 112 -9.93 -64.83 -10.49
N ARG A 113 -9.41 -63.93 -9.65
CA ARG A 113 -8.21 -64.17 -8.84
C ARG A 113 -8.47 -63.88 -7.38
N PHE A 114 -7.87 -64.67 -6.50
CA PHE A 114 -8.04 -64.61 -5.06
C PHE A 114 -6.69 -64.44 -4.36
N ASN A 115 -6.71 -63.86 -3.16
CA ASN A 115 -5.56 -63.82 -2.26
C ASN A 115 -5.36 -65.18 -1.58
N GLU A 116 -4.24 -65.36 -0.89
CA GLU A 116 -3.93 -66.61 -0.17
C GLU A 116 -4.94 -66.93 0.94
N ASP A 117 -5.60 -65.92 1.50
CA ASP A 117 -6.66 -66.05 2.51
C ASP A 117 -8.05 -66.37 1.91
N GLY A 118 -8.15 -66.48 0.59
CA GLY A 118 -9.40 -66.79 -0.12
C GLY A 118 -10.28 -65.59 -0.45
N THR A 119 -9.87 -64.36 -0.08
CA THR A 119 -10.58 -63.13 -0.44
C THR A 119 -10.40 -62.79 -1.93
N LEU A 120 -11.43 -62.21 -2.55
CA LEU A 120 -11.39 -61.82 -3.95
C LEU A 120 -10.38 -60.69 -4.17
N ARG A 121 -9.40 -60.94 -5.03
CA ARG A 121 -8.33 -60.00 -5.36
C ARG A 121 -8.66 -59.14 -6.57
N SER A 122 -9.17 -59.77 -7.64
CA SER A 122 -9.52 -59.06 -8.87
C SER A 122 -10.44 -59.89 -9.74
N VAL A 123 -11.31 -59.21 -10.47
CA VAL A 123 -12.09 -59.76 -11.58
C VAL A 123 -11.76 -58.95 -12.81
N SER A 124 -11.65 -59.62 -13.96
CA SER A 124 -11.56 -58.94 -15.26
C SER A 124 -12.21 -59.79 -16.35
N GLY A 125 -12.80 -59.16 -17.35
CA GLY A 125 -13.43 -59.86 -18.45
C GLY A 125 -14.64 -59.13 -19.01
N SER A 126 -15.61 -59.87 -19.52
CA SER A 126 -16.88 -59.32 -20.01
C SER A 126 -18.08 -60.09 -19.46
N VAL A 127 -19.16 -59.38 -19.17
CA VAL A 127 -20.43 -59.96 -18.68
C VAL A 127 -21.60 -59.16 -19.23
N GLU A 128 -22.80 -59.73 -19.19
CA GLU A 128 -24.01 -58.92 -19.12
C GLU A 128 -24.14 -58.30 -17.73
N ILE A 129 -24.44 -57.01 -17.67
CA ILE A 129 -24.47 -56.26 -16.41
C ILE A 129 -25.62 -56.76 -15.53
N PRO A 130 -25.35 -57.26 -14.31
CA PRO A 130 -26.40 -57.55 -13.35
C PRO A 130 -26.98 -56.24 -12.82
N SER A 131 -28.30 -56.11 -12.80
CA SER A 131 -28.91 -55.05 -12.02
C SER A 131 -28.63 -55.29 -10.53
N PRO A 132 -28.17 -54.29 -9.77
CA PRO A 132 -27.81 -54.43 -8.37
C PRO A 132 -29.01 -54.56 -7.44
N SER A 133 -30.24 -54.49 -7.97
CA SER A 133 -31.49 -54.45 -7.19
C SER A 133 -32.72 -54.40 -8.13
N ASN A 134 -33.94 -54.32 -7.56
CA ASN A 134 -35.13 -53.86 -8.27
C ASN A 134 -35.18 -52.33 -8.52
N TYR A 135 -34.10 -51.57 -8.25
CA TYR A 135 -34.12 -50.10 -8.37
C TYR A 135 -34.16 -49.63 -9.81
N PHE A 136 -33.53 -50.37 -10.73
CA PHE A 136 -33.65 -50.13 -12.16
C PHE A 136 -33.54 -51.43 -12.97
N GLU A 137 -34.13 -51.43 -14.15
CA GLU A 137 -34.02 -52.51 -15.13
C GLU A 137 -33.53 -51.93 -16.46
N PHE A 138 -32.57 -52.58 -17.09
CA PHE A 138 -32.19 -52.23 -18.47
C PHE A 138 -33.26 -52.76 -19.42
N ALA A 139 -33.70 -51.93 -20.37
CA ALA A 139 -34.70 -52.34 -21.35
C ALA A 139 -34.25 -53.53 -22.20
N ASP A 140 -32.95 -53.60 -22.50
CA ASP A 140 -32.28 -54.71 -23.16
C ASP A 140 -31.02 -55.11 -22.37
N PRO A 141 -30.64 -56.40 -22.32
CA PRO A 141 -29.38 -56.84 -21.70
C PRO A 141 -28.16 -56.15 -22.32
N ILE A 142 -27.29 -55.59 -21.46
CA ILE A 142 -26.09 -54.86 -21.89
C ILE A 142 -24.86 -55.67 -21.54
N ARG A 143 -24.02 -55.93 -22.54
CA ARG A 143 -22.70 -56.51 -22.35
C ARG A 143 -21.64 -55.42 -22.14
N ALA A 144 -20.84 -55.57 -21.09
CA ALA A 144 -19.78 -54.63 -20.74
C ALA A 144 -18.51 -55.35 -20.28
N ASP A 145 -17.38 -54.65 -20.41
CA ASP A 145 -16.14 -55.05 -19.76
C ASP A 145 -16.26 -54.74 -18.27
N ILE A 146 -15.83 -55.68 -17.42
CA ILE A 146 -15.95 -55.59 -15.96
C ILE A 146 -14.58 -55.65 -15.30
N GLY A 147 -14.44 -54.90 -14.21
CA GLY A 147 -13.31 -54.98 -13.28
C GLY A 147 -13.76 -54.92 -11.82
N TYR A 148 -12.90 -55.35 -10.91
CA TYR A 148 -13.10 -55.24 -9.46
C TYR A 148 -11.90 -54.56 -8.82
N PHE A 149 -12.13 -53.42 -8.16
CA PHE A 149 -11.08 -52.55 -7.66
C PHE A 149 -11.44 -51.97 -6.29
N SER A 150 -10.44 -51.71 -5.44
CA SER A 150 -10.68 -50.94 -4.21
C SER A 150 -11.02 -49.48 -4.52
N GLY A 151 -11.84 -48.85 -3.68
CA GLY A 151 -12.14 -47.42 -3.78
C GLY A 151 -10.88 -46.57 -3.75
N LYS A 152 -9.89 -46.96 -2.92
CA LYS A 152 -8.57 -46.32 -2.92
C LYS A 152 -7.90 -46.35 -4.31
N PHE A 153 -7.86 -47.52 -4.95
CA PHE A 153 -7.27 -47.63 -6.28
C PHE A 153 -8.02 -46.78 -7.30
N LEU A 154 -9.36 -46.78 -7.24
CA LEU A 154 -10.18 -45.99 -8.15
C LEU A 154 -9.93 -44.48 -7.98
N ASN A 155 -10.00 -43.96 -6.75
CA ASN A 155 -9.74 -42.55 -6.45
C ASN A 155 -8.32 -42.11 -6.85
N ASP A 156 -7.31 -42.96 -6.62
CA ASP A 156 -5.90 -42.64 -6.92
C ASP A 156 -5.58 -42.66 -8.43
N ASN A 157 -6.37 -43.39 -9.25
CA ASN A 157 -6.03 -43.65 -10.66
C ASN A 157 -7.01 -43.01 -11.65
N ARG A 158 -8.19 -42.57 -11.22
CA ARG A 158 -9.20 -41.99 -12.13
C ARG A 158 -10.17 -41.06 -11.39
N ASP A 159 -10.48 -39.93 -12.02
CA ASP A 159 -11.55 -39.03 -11.58
C ASP A 159 -12.89 -39.54 -12.14
N PHE A 160 -13.78 -39.97 -11.23
CA PHE A 160 -15.15 -40.41 -11.55
C PHE A 160 -16.20 -39.37 -11.14
N GLU A 161 -15.81 -38.12 -10.87
CA GLU A 161 -16.65 -37.04 -10.33
C GLU A 161 -17.11 -37.25 -8.87
N ILE A 162 -17.14 -38.49 -8.37
CA ILE A 162 -17.42 -38.85 -6.97
C ILE A 162 -16.18 -39.41 -6.27
N ILE A 163 -16.17 -39.32 -4.93
CA ILE A 163 -15.18 -39.97 -4.07
C ILE A 163 -15.77 -41.29 -3.55
N LEU A 164 -15.06 -42.39 -3.78
CA LEU A 164 -15.44 -43.72 -3.29
C LEU A 164 -14.79 -44.00 -1.92
N LYS A 165 -15.42 -44.81 -1.07
CA LYS A 165 -14.85 -45.21 0.23
C LYS A 165 -13.61 -46.06 0.02
N GLU A 166 -12.48 -45.66 0.61
CA GLU A 166 -11.16 -46.25 0.31
C GLU A 166 -11.04 -47.73 0.68
N ASP A 167 -11.72 -48.13 1.77
CA ASP A 167 -11.75 -49.45 2.37
C ASP A 167 -12.71 -50.43 1.68
N ARG A 168 -13.64 -49.92 0.85
CA ARG A 168 -14.57 -50.74 0.06
C ARG A 168 -14.00 -51.11 -1.30
N SER A 169 -14.58 -52.13 -1.92
CA SER A 169 -14.26 -52.54 -3.28
C SER A 169 -15.50 -52.52 -4.16
N TYR A 170 -15.31 -52.12 -5.41
CA TYR A 170 -16.38 -51.79 -6.33
C TYR A 170 -16.23 -52.57 -7.62
N TRP A 171 -17.37 -52.97 -8.18
CA TRP A 171 -17.49 -53.52 -9.52
C TRP A 171 -17.61 -52.37 -10.51
N VAL A 172 -16.71 -52.31 -11.48
CA VAL A 172 -16.65 -51.23 -12.46
C VAL A 172 -16.88 -51.81 -13.84
N PHE A 173 -17.90 -51.31 -14.52
CA PHE A 173 -18.29 -51.73 -15.85
C PHE A 173 -18.09 -50.59 -16.85
N ALA A 174 -17.54 -50.92 -18.02
CA ALA A 174 -17.38 -49.98 -19.12
C ALA A 174 -18.42 -50.29 -20.23
N ILE A 175 -19.39 -49.39 -20.39
CA ILE A 175 -20.49 -49.54 -21.35
C ILE A 175 -20.19 -48.69 -22.59
N ALA A 176 -20.00 -49.35 -23.74
CA ALA A 176 -19.64 -48.69 -24.99
C ALA A 176 -20.83 -48.33 -25.90
N ALA A 177 -22.07 -48.59 -25.47
CA ALA A 177 -23.29 -48.39 -26.26
C ALA A 177 -24.34 -47.57 -25.50
N SER A 178 -25.22 -46.89 -26.24
CA SER A 178 -26.43 -46.28 -25.67
C SER A 178 -27.36 -47.35 -25.12
N PHE A 179 -28.08 -47.01 -24.06
CA PHE A 179 -29.06 -47.90 -23.45
C PHE A 179 -30.25 -47.14 -22.88
N GLU A 180 -31.35 -47.86 -22.71
CA GLU A 180 -32.52 -47.39 -21.98
C GLU A 180 -32.63 -48.15 -20.66
N LEU A 181 -33.00 -47.43 -19.62
CA LEU A 181 -33.24 -47.96 -18.27
C LEU A 181 -34.61 -47.53 -17.78
N SER A 182 -35.27 -48.42 -17.06
CA SER A 182 -36.53 -48.18 -16.35
C SER A 182 -36.22 -48.05 -14.87
N LEU A 183 -36.41 -46.87 -14.28
CA LEU A 183 -36.38 -46.71 -12.82
C LEU A 183 -37.76 -47.05 -12.26
N GLY A 184 -37.83 -47.95 -11.27
CA GLY A 184 -39.08 -48.32 -10.60
C GLY A 184 -39.49 -47.28 -9.55
N ALA A 185 -40.79 -46.95 -9.49
CA ALA A 185 -41.38 -46.17 -8.40
C ALA A 185 -41.92 -47.13 -7.32
N ASN A 186 -41.37 -47.09 -6.11
CA ASN A 186 -41.67 -48.07 -5.04
C ASN A 186 -43.14 -48.16 -4.58
N ASP A 187 -43.99 -47.21 -4.98
CA ASP A 187 -45.39 -47.15 -4.55
C ASP A 187 -46.32 -47.91 -5.51
N ASP A 188 -45.82 -48.25 -6.70
CA ASP A 188 -46.47 -49.05 -7.73
C ASP A 188 -45.39 -49.82 -8.53
N GLU A 189 -45.27 -51.13 -8.30
CA GLU A 189 -44.29 -52.00 -8.97
C GLU A 189 -44.37 -51.95 -10.50
N ASP A 190 -45.51 -51.50 -11.06
CA ASP A 190 -45.72 -51.36 -12.51
C ASP A 190 -45.37 -49.95 -13.04
N ALA A 191 -45.16 -48.96 -12.18
CA ALA A 191 -44.84 -47.58 -12.57
C ALA A 191 -43.32 -47.42 -12.80
N THR A 192 -42.91 -47.45 -14.07
CA THR A 192 -41.54 -47.20 -14.48
C THR A 192 -41.42 -45.95 -15.34
N LYS A 193 -40.35 -45.18 -15.16
CA LYS A 193 -40.01 -44.06 -16.05
C LYS A 193 -38.83 -44.46 -16.94
N PRO A 194 -39.00 -44.51 -18.28
CA PRO A 194 -37.89 -44.81 -19.17
C PRO A 194 -36.92 -43.63 -19.23
N LEU A 195 -35.64 -43.93 -19.12
CA LEU A 195 -34.52 -42.99 -19.20
C LEU A 195 -33.55 -43.51 -20.25
N SER A 196 -33.24 -42.68 -21.24
CA SER A 196 -32.26 -43.00 -22.29
C SER A 196 -30.92 -42.36 -21.97
N ILE A 197 -29.85 -43.15 -21.97
CA ILE A 197 -28.48 -42.71 -21.76
C ILE A 197 -27.64 -43.07 -22.99
N SER A 198 -26.83 -42.13 -23.46
CA SER A 198 -25.91 -42.35 -24.58
C SER A 198 -24.48 -42.01 -24.18
N PRO A 199 -23.47 -42.82 -24.57
CA PRO A 199 -22.08 -42.54 -24.22
C PRO A 199 -21.58 -41.27 -24.91
N PRO A 200 -20.60 -40.56 -24.30
CA PRO A 200 -19.94 -39.43 -24.96
C PRO A 200 -19.23 -39.86 -26.24
N VAL A 201 -19.06 -38.91 -27.18
CA VAL A 201 -18.43 -39.16 -28.47
C VAL A 201 -17.00 -39.71 -28.28
N GLY A 202 -16.81 -41.00 -28.58
CA GLY A 202 -15.51 -41.67 -28.47
C GLY A 202 -15.16 -42.19 -27.07
N GLY A 203 -16.08 -42.16 -26.12
CA GLY A 203 -15.91 -42.68 -24.75
C GLY A 203 -16.84 -43.84 -24.40
N HIS A 204 -16.88 -44.17 -23.11
CA HIS A 204 -17.76 -45.19 -22.53
C HIS A 204 -18.44 -44.62 -21.28
N ILE A 205 -19.65 -45.09 -20.98
CA ILE A 205 -20.32 -44.83 -19.70
C ILE A 205 -19.67 -45.74 -18.67
N THR A 206 -19.22 -45.18 -17.54
CA THR A 206 -18.70 -45.98 -16.43
C THR A 206 -19.84 -46.24 -15.46
N TYR A 207 -20.17 -47.51 -15.27
CA TYR A 207 -21.11 -47.95 -14.25
C TYR A 207 -20.32 -48.55 -13.08
N ILE A 208 -20.51 -48.00 -11.89
CA ILE A 208 -19.86 -48.45 -10.66
C ILE A 208 -20.95 -49.04 -9.77
N ALA A 209 -20.72 -50.24 -9.24
CA ALA A 209 -21.64 -50.92 -8.35
C ALA A 209 -20.92 -51.45 -7.11
N ASP A 210 -21.61 -51.36 -5.97
CA ASP A 210 -21.36 -52.21 -4.81
C ASP A 210 -22.61 -53.07 -4.63
N TYR A 211 -22.42 -54.39 -4.59
CA TYR A 211 -23.53 -55.34 -4.41
C TYR A 211 -23.64 -55.81 -2.95
N SER A 212 -22.63 -55.56 -2.10
CA SER A 212 -22.74 -55.85 -0.65
C SER A 212 -23.44 -54.71 0.11
N ASP A 213 -23.37 -53.50 -0.43
CA ASP A 213 -24.30 -52.40 -0.17
C ASP A 213 -24.96 -52.03 -1.50
N PRO A 214 -26.24 -52.38 -1.77
CA PRO A 214 -26.93 -52.04 -3.01
C PRO A 214 -26.75 -50.57 -3.40
N MET A 215 -25.73 -50.32 -4.21
CA MET A 215 -25.23 -49.01 -4.59
C MET A 215 -24.86 -49.06 -6.06
N PHE A 216 -25.20 -47.99 -6.75
CA PHE A 216 -24.75 -47.77 -8.10
C PHE A 216 -24.43 -46.31 -8.38
N PHE A 217 -23.57 -46.09 -9.37
CA PHE A 217 -23.30 -44.79 -9.94
C PHE A 217 -22.98 -44.91 -11.42
N PHE A 218 -23.65 -44.11 -12.24
CA PHE A 218 -23.35 -43.92 -13.65
C PHE A 218 -22.59 -42.61 -13.83
N SER A 219 -21.32 -42.71 -14.24
CA SER A 219 -20.51 -41.57 -14.68
C SER A 219 -20.51 -41.50 -16.21
N GLN A 220 -20.84 -40.33 -16.73
CA GLN A 220 -20.66 -40.02 -18.15
C GLN A 220 -19.34 -39.28 -18.43
N GLY A 221 -18.59 -38.92 -17.38
CA GLY A 221 -17.31 -38.24 -17.46
C GLY A 221 -17.46 -36.74 -17.72
N LYS A 222 -16.49 -35.96 -17.21
CA LYS A 222 -16.45 -34.48 -17.30
C LYS A 222 -16.52 -33.91 -18.73
N ASP A 223 -16.09 -34.68 -19.74
CA ASP A 223 -16.04 -34.27 -21.16
C ASP A 223 -17.38 -34.41 -21.91
N SER A 224 -18.45 -34.87 -21.24
CA SER A 224 -19.79 -35.04 -21.84
C SER A 224 -20.69 -33.78 -21.79
N GLY A 225 -20.09 -32.60 -21.61
CA GLY A 225 -20.75 -31.32 -21.87
C GLY A 225 -21.56 -30.76 -20.69
N LEU A 226 -20.89 -30.44 -19.59
CA LEU A 226 -21.34 -29.40 -18.67
C LEU A 226 -20.54 -28.12 -18.97
N GLY A 227 -20.89 -27.46 -20.06
CA GLY A 227 -20.29 -26.18 -20.48
C GLY A 227 -20.15 -26.03 -21.99
N GLY A 228 -21.05 -25.27 -22.62
CA GLY A 228 -20.99 -24.99 -24.06
C GLY A 228 -22.04 -23.99 -24.55
N ASP A 229 -21.70 -22.71 -24.42
CA ASP A 229 -22.19 -21.54 -25.15
C ASP A 229 -23.45 -20.82 -24.63
N SER A 230 -23.20 -19.77 -23.85
CA SER A 230 -24.01 -18.56 -23.78
C SER A 230 -23.96 -17.82 -25.13
N GLY A 231 -24.52 -18.45 -26.16
CA GLY A 231 -24.83 -17.83 -27.43
C GLY A 231 -26.10 -16.99 -27.26
N ASN A 232 -25.93 -15.72 -26.93
CA ASN A 232 -26.96 -14.69 -27.07
C ASN A 232 -27.35 -14.56 -28.55
N ASP A 233 -28.33 -15.34 -29.00
CA ASP A 233 -29.10 -15.06 -30.21
C ASP A 233 -30.58 -15.15 -29.88
N GLY A 234 -31.22 -13.98 -29.86
CA GLY A 234 -32.62 -13.83 -29.55
C GLY A 234 -33.55 -14.46 -30.60
N ASN A 235 -34.80 -14.58 -30.14
CA ASN A 235 -36.03 -14.75 -30.91
C ASN A 235 -36.51 -16.19 -31.16
N GLY A 236 -37.54 -16.59 -30.40
CA GLY A 236 -38.27 -17.82 -30.66
C GLY A 236 -39.43 -18.10 -29.70
N SER A 237 -40.41 -17.19 -29.60
CA SER A 237 -41.71 -17.53 -29.01
C SER A 237 -42.56 -18.35 -30.00
N THR A 238 -42.91 -19.58 -29.62
CA THR A 238 -44.11 -20.39 -29.94
C THR A 238 -43.86 -21.77 -29.31
N GLY A 239 -44.62 -22.34 -28.36
CA GLY A 239 -46.07 -22.60 -28.37
C GLY A 239 -46.32 -24.09 -28.65
N SER A 240 -46.80 -24.86 -27.65
CA SER A 240 -47.31 -26.25 -27.73
C SER A 240 -46.26 -27.34 -28.09
N ASP A 241 -46.19 -28.55 -27.52
CA ASP A 241 -47.19 -29.48 -26.98
C ASP A 241 -46.51 -30.54 -26.06
N GLY A 242 -47.28 -31.20 -25.18
CA GLY A 242 -46.79 -32.21 -24.23
C GLY A 242 -46.12 -33.44 -24.85
N GLY A 243 -44.81 -33.56 -24.60
CA GLY A 243 -44.04 -34.80 -24.69
C GLY A 243 -43.29 -35.02 -23.38
N ASP A 244 -43.79 -35.92 -22.54
CA ASP A 244 -43.28 -36.30 -21.23
C ASP A 244 -42.03 -37.22 -21.37
N GLY A 245 -41.02 -36.74 -22.09
CA GLY A 245 -39.74 -37.41 -22.28
C GLY A 245 -38.68 -36.73 -21.43
N SER A 246 -38.54 -37.16 -20.18
CA SER A 246 -37.50 -36.71 -19.24
C SER A 246 -36.12 -37.15 -19.71
N SER A 247 -35.58 -36.47 -20.71
CA SER A 247 -34.24 -36.72 -21.21
C SER A 247 -33.20 -36.21 -20.20
N LEU A 248 -32.58 -37.12 -19.43
CA LEU A 248 -31.38 -36.84 -18.62
C LEU A 248 -30.14 -36.73 -19.51
N MET A 249 -30.21 -35.87 -20.54
CA MET A 249 -29.31 -35.96 -21.69
C MET A 249 -27.83 -35.59 -21.43
N SER A 250 -27.43 -35.36 -20.17
CA SER A 250 -26.06 -34.94 -19.82
C SER A 250 -25.61 -35.17 -18.36
N ALA A 251 -26.37 -35.87 -17.50
CA ALA A 251 -26.07 -35.90 -16.05
C ALA A 251 -25.63 -37.28 -15.51
N SER A 252 -24.55 -37.31 -14.72
CA SER A 252 -24.14 -38.45 -13.88
C SER A 252 -25.14 -38.63 -12.72
N PHE A 253 -25.40 -39.85 -12.26
CA PHE A 253 -26.31 -40.10 -11.12
C PHE A 253 -26.01 -41.43 -10.43
N GLY A 254 -26.39 -41.52 -9.15
CA GLY A 254 -26.21 -42.73 -8.36
C GLY A 254 -27.02 -42.75 -7.08
N LEU A 255 -27.12 -43.94 -6.51
CA LEU A 255 -27.84 -44.24 -5.27
C LEU A 255 -27.01 -45.20 -4.41
N SER A 256 -27.16 -45.13 -3.09
CA SER A 256 -26.63 -46.10 -2.14
C SER A 256 -27.62 -46.32 -1.01
N LYS A 257 -27.93 -47.57 -0.72
CA LYS A 257 -28.85 -47.96 0.36
C LYS A 257 -28.32 -47.58 1.74
N ASN A 258 -27.04 -47.84 2.01
CA ASN A 258 -26.37 -47.55 3.29
C ASN A 258 -25.60 -46.22 3.32
N ALA A 259 -25.88 -45.30 2.38
CA ALA A 259 -25.27 -43.97 2.29
C ALA A 259 -23.76 -43.92 1.99
N ASN A 260 -23.22 -44.85 1.21
CA ASN A 260 -21.79 -44.92 0.90
C ASN A 260 -21.28 -43.93 -0.17
N LEU A 261 -22.08 -42.93 -0.58
CA LEU A 261 -21.63 -41.86 -1.47
C LEU A 261 -21.12 -40.68 -0.64
N LEU A 262 -19.82 -40.39 -0.66
CA LEU A 262 -19.27 -39.32 0.17
C LEU A 262 -19.45 -37.94 -0.49
N TYR A 263 -20.07 -37.00 0.22
CA TYR A 263 -19.94 -35.57 -0.04
C TYR A 263 -18.83 -34.98 0.83
N GLU A 264 -17.80 -34.46 0.18
CA GLU A 264 -16.75 -33.66 0.82
C GLU A 264 -16.73 -32.28 0.17
N PRO A 265 -16.98 -31.19 0.93
CA PRO A 265 -17.00 -29.86 0.36
C PRO A 265 -15.58 -29.47 -0.09
N THR A 266 -15.42 -29.13 -1.37
CA THR A 266 -14.13 -28.64 -1.91
C THR A 266 -13.67 -27.33 -1.28
N MET A 267 -14.62 -26.52 -0.81
CA MET A 267 -14.39 -25.31 -0.02
C MET A 267 -15.11 -25.48 1.32
N PRO A 268 -14.44 -25.40 2.48
CA PRO A 268 -15.07 -25.63 3.78
C PRO A 268 -16.29 -24.74 3.99
N VAL A 269 -17.48 -25.33 4.12
CA VAL A 269 -18.71 -24.57 4.36
C VAL A 269 -19.01 -24.54 5.86
N GLU A 270 -19.42 -23.39 6.40
CA GLU A 270 -19.83 -23.30 7.80
C GLU A 270 -20.99 -24.27 8.08
N ASN A 271 -20.95 -24.92 9.26
CA ASN A 271 -22.00 -25.83 9.77
C ASN A 271 -22.25 -27.11 8.94
N LEU A 272 -21.46 -27.41 7.91
CA LEU A 272 -21.49 -28.72 7.26
C LEU A 272 -20.10 -29.39 7.26
N VAL A 273 -19.99 -30.42 8.09
CA VAL A 273 -18.94 -31.45 7.98
C VAL A 273 -19.35 -32.42 6.86
N SER A 274 -18.38 -32.89 6.08
CA SER A 274 -18.55 -33.96 5.07
C SER A 274 -19.56 -35.01 5.53
N PHE A 275 -20.44 -35.45 4.63
CA PHE A 275 -21.49 -36.40 4.98
C PHE A 275 -21.62 -37.51 3.95
N ASP A 276 -22.13 -38.64 4.44
CA ASP A 276 -22.44 -39.82 3.69
C ASP A 276 -23.84 -39.67 3.08
N ALA A 277 -23.95 -39.70 1.77
CA ALA A 277 -25.15 -39.43 0.98
C ALA A 277 -25.76 -40.74 0.46
N LYS A 278 -27.10 -40.76 0.36
CA LYS A 278 -27.87 -41.88 -0.20
C LYS A 278 -28.12 -41.70 -1.70
N ARG A 279 -28.03 -40.47 -2.21
CA ARG A 279 -28.27 -40.12 -3.61
C ARG A 279 -27.25 -39.10 -4.10
N VAL A 280 -26.86 -39.22 -5.37
CA VAL A 280 -26.10 -38.21 -6.12
C VAL A 280 -26.71 -37.98 -7.50
N ARG A 281 -26.75 -36.74 -7.98
CA ARG A 281 -27.18 -36.40 -9.35
C ARG A 281 -26.49 -35.17 -9.88
N GLY A 282 -26.13 -35.18 -11.16
CA GLY A 282 -25.63 -34.04 -11.90
C GLY A 282 -26.76 -33.14 -12.39
N GLY A 283 -26.50 -31.84 -12.45
CA GLY A 283 -27.44 -30.87 -13.01
C GLY A 283 -27.19 -29.45 -12.52
N THR A 284 -28.17 -28.61 -12.77
CA THR A 284 -28.26 -27.24 -12.28
C THR A 284 -29.44 -27.16 -11.32
N PHE A 285 -29.23 -26.57 -10.15
CA PHE A 285 -30.17 -26.59 -9.03
C PHE A 285 -30.35 -25.19 -8.47
N SER A 286 -31.59 -24.68 -8.49
CA SER A 286 -31.92 -23.40 -7.87
C SER A 286 -32.33 -23.58 -6.41
N PHE A 287 -31.73 -22.81 -5.51
CA PHE A 287 -32.06 -22.77 -4.09
C PHE A 287 -32.79 -21.46 -3.78
N TRP A 288 -34.12 -21.57 -3.63
CA TRP A 288 -35.03 -20.49 -3.26
C TRP A 288 -34.93 -19.23 -4.14
N GLY A 289 -34.47 -19.37 -5.38
CA GLY A 289 -34.26 -18.26 -6.31
C GLY A 289 -33.08 -17.33 -5.96
N VAL A 290 -32.25 -17.70 -4.97
CA VAL A 290 -31.07 -16.92 -4.54
C VAL A 290 -29.78 -17.47 -5.13
N PHE A 291 -29.63 -18.80 -5.13
CA PHE A 291 -28.49 -19.49 -5.71
C PHE A 291 -28.93 -20.38 -6.85
N GLU A 292 -28.11 -20.48 -7.87
CA GLU A 292 -28.17 -21.52 -8.90
C GLU A 292 -26.82 -22.24 -8.91
N ALA A 293 -26.77 -23.49 -8.45
CA ALA A 293 -25.55 -24.27 -8.42
C ALA A 293 -25.56 -25.33 -9.52
N SER A 294 -24.45 -25.45 -10.26
CA SER A 294 -24.24 -26.48 -11.26
C SER A 294 -23.14 -27.43 -10.82
N GLY A 295 -23.43 -28.72 -10.79
CA GLY A 295 -22.51 -29.75 -10.30
C GLY A 295 -23.20 -31.05 -9.92
N LEU A 296 -22.57 -31.82 -9.05
CA LEU A 296 -23.18 -33.02 -8.44
C LEU A 296 -23.84 -32.64 -7.11
N LEU A 297 -25.15 -32.85 -7.02
CA LEU A 297 -25.95 -32.73 -5.80
C LEU A 297 -26.00 -34.06 -5.06
N TYR A 298 -25.47 -34.06 -3.85
CA TYR A 298 -25.47 -35.17 -2.89
C TYR A 298 -26.57 -34.95 -1.87
N GLU A 299 -27.36 -35.97 -1.55
CA GLU A 299 -28.49 -35.85 -0.63
C GLU A 299 -28.53 -37.02 0.38
N TYR A 300 -28.67 -36.70 1.66
CA TYR A 300 -28.97 -37.67 2.72
C TYR A 300 -30.48 -37.86 2.87
N LYS A 301 -31.10 -38.39 1.81
CA LYS A 301 -32.55 -38.67 1.78
C LYS A 301 -32.79 -40.15 1.54
N GLU A 302 -33.72 -40.74 2.30
CA GLU A 302 -34.09 -42.14 2.12
C GLU A 302 -34.71 -42.42 0.75
N PHE A 303 -34.67 -43.68 0.35
CA PHE A 303 -35.22 -44.15 -0.92
C PHE A 303 -36.70 -43.76 -1.04
N GLY A 304 -37.05 -42.95 -2.05
CA GLY A 304 -38.42 -42.54 -2.35
C GLY A 304 -38.69 -42.64 -3.84
N GLY A 305 -39.88 -43.12 -4.22
CA GLY A 305 -40.24 -43.45 -5.62
C GLY A 305 -40.24 -42.27 -6.58
N ASP A 306 -40.37 -41.05 -6.06
CA ASP A 306 -40.30 -39.84 -6.87
C ASP A 306 -38.87 -39.29 -6.92
N LEU A 307 -38.06 -39.78 -7.87
CA LEU A 307 -36.95 -39.00 -8.39
C LEU A 307 -37.54 -37.80 -9.14
N PHE A 308 -37.91 -36.74 -8.42
CA PHE A 308 -38.18 -35.43 -9.01
C PHE A 308 -36.86 -34.90 -9.58
N LEU A 309 -36.60 -35.25 -10.84
CA LEU A 309 -35.44 -34.81 -11.61
C LEU A 309 -35.58 -33.35 -12.03
N SER A 310 -36.80 -32.83 -12.08
CA SER A 310 -37.12 -31.46 -12.47
C SER A 310 -37.12 -30.45 -11.31
N ASP A 311 -37.38 -30.89 -10.07
CA ASP A 311 -37.34 -30.02 -8.89
C ASP A 311 -36.69 -30.76 -7.71
N PRO A 312 -35.48 -30.36 -7.28
CA PRO A 312 -34.75 -31.04 -6.23
C PRO A 312 -35.29 -30.80 -4.82
N LEU A 313 -36.04 -29.71 -4.58
CA LEU A 313 -36.47 -29.26 -3.25
C LEU A 313 -37.98 -29.45 -3.02
N GLU A 314 -38.74 -29.85 -4.05
CA GLU A 314 -40.19 -30.11 -3.95
C GLU A 314 -40.57 -31.26 -3.02
N SER A 315 -39.61 -32.10 -2.62
CA SER A 315 -39.88 -33.10 -1.59
C SER A 315 -39.84 -32.52 -0.19
N GLU A 316 -40.79 -32.91 0.67
CA GLU A 316 -40.86 -32.48 2.07
C GLU A 316 -39.48 -32.57 2.76
N ILE A 317 -38.88 -31.40 3.02
CA ILE A 317 -37.62 -31.27 3.77
C ILE A 317 -37.91 -31.71 5.21
N SER A 318 -37.31 -32.83 5.61
CA SER A 318 -37.46 -33.38 6.96
C SER A 318 -36.41 -32.83 7.92
N TYR A 319 -36.62 -33.07 9.21
CA TYR A 319 -35.59 -32.93 10.23
C TYR A 319 -34.35 -33.76 9.84
N ASP A 320 -33.14 -33.22 10.04
CA ASP A 320 -31.84 -33.78 9.65
C ASP A 320 -31.57 -33.89 8.13
N TYR A 321 -32.36 -33.24 7.28
CA TYR A 321 -32.05 -33.19 5.85
C TYR A 321 -30.70 -32.50 5.60
N ARG A 322 -29.84 -33.16 4.83
CA ARG A 322 -28.55 -32.66 4.37
C ARG A 322 -28.45 -32.81 2.87
N SER A 323 -28.01 -31.75 2.20
CA SER A 323 -27.53 -31.85 0.83
C SER A 323 -26.31 -30.98 0.59
N GLY A 324 -25.54 -31.32 -0.43
CA GLY A 324 -24.29 -30.65 -0.77
C GLY A 324 -24.03 -30.67 -2.26
N ILE A 325 -23.48 -29.59 -2.79
CA ILE A 325 -23.04 -29.44 -4.17
C ILE A 325 -21.63 -28.90 -4.18
N ASN A 326 -20.77 -29.55 -4.98
CA ASN A 326 -19.50 -28.99 -5.42
C ASN A 326 -19.62 -28.61 -6.90
N GLY A 327 -19.20 -27.41 -7.27
CA GLY A 327 -19.20 -26.97 -8.66
C GLY A 327 -19.13 -25.46 -8.81
N THR A 328 -19.81 -24.96 -9.85
CA THR A 328 -19.98 -23.53 -10.09
C THR A 328 -21.29 -23.07 -9.46
N ILE A 329 -21.29 -21.93 -8.79
CA ILE A 329 -22.51 -21.39 -8.16
C ILE A 329 -22.72 -19.99 -8.70
N ASP A 330 -23.83 -19.78 -9.40
CA ASP A 330 -24.30 -18.46 -9.77
C ASP A 330 -25.16 -17.93 -8.63
N PHE A 331 -24.71 -16.80 -8.09
CA PHE A 331 -25.49 -16.05 -7.15
C PHE A 331 -26.32 -15.02 -7.90
N SER A 332 -27.63 -14.97 -7.66
CA SER A 332 -28.50 -13.94 -8.21
C SER A 332 -29.42 -13.45 -7.11
N LEU A 333 -29.21 -12.21 -6.67
CA LEU A 333 -30.09 -11.55 -5.74
C LEU A 333 -30.87 -10.44 -6.42
N ASP A 334 -32.18 -10.62 -6.47
CA ASP A 334 -33.09 -9.49 -6.40
C ASP A 334 -33.22 -9.11 -4.93
N ILE A 335 -32.27 -8.33 -4.39
CA ILE A 335 -32.49 -7.68 -3.08
C ILE A 335 -33.77 -6.87 -3.25
N THR A 336 -34.80 -7.23 -2.50
CA THR A 336 -36.16 -6.71 -2.68
C THR A 336 -36.16 -5.19 -2.83
N SER A 337 -36.27 -4.73 -4.08
CA SER A 337 -36.58 -3.39 -4.58
C SER A 337 -35.50 -2.32 -4.85
N PHE A 338 -34.19 -2.58 -4.78
CA PHE A 338 -33.22 -1.48 -5.06
C PHE A 338 -31.84 -1.82 -5.64
N ILE A 339 -31.33 -3.04 -5.47
CA ILE A 339 -30.09 -3.50 -6.14
C ILE A 339 -30.35 -4.92 -6.62
N SER A 340 -30.28 -5.14 -7.95
CA SER A 340 -30.16 -6.47 -8.52
C SER A 340 -28.67 -6.70 -8.77
N PHE A 341 -28.10 -7.74 -8.17
CA PHE A 341 -26.69 -8.08 -8.37
C PHE A 341 -26.50 -9.59 -8.34
N GLY A 342 -25.55 -10.08 -9.13
CA GLY A 342 -25.26 -11.49 -9.22
C GLY A 342 -23.85 -11.73 -9.73
N PHE A 343 -23.26 -12.85 -9.32
CA PHE A 343 -21.90 -13.23 -9.69
C PHE A 343 -21.74 -14.76 -9.73
N PRO A 344 -21.08 -15.32 -10.76
CA PRO A 344 -20.52 -16.66 -10.72
C PRO A 344 -19.43 -16.80 -9.67
N ILE A 345 -19.53 -17.90 -8.94
CA ILE A 345 -18.52 -18.47 -8.06
C ILE A 345 -17.92 -19.63 -8.86
N GLY A 346 -16.75 -19.40 -9.46
CA GLY A 346 -16.11 -20.34 -10.39
C GLY A 346 -15.71 -21.66 -9.73
N ALA A 347 -15.36 -21.62 -8.45
CA ALA A 347 -15.16 -22.80 -7.62
C ALA A 347 -15.80 -22.57 -6.25
N GLY A 348 -16.88 -23.28 -5.97
CA GLY A 348 -17.54 -23.20 -4.67
C GLY A 348 -18.24 -24.48 -4.26
N SER A 349 -18.54 -24.52 -2.96
CA SER A 349 -19.32 -25.55 -2.32
C SER A 349 -20.57 -24.90 -1.72
N THR A 350 -21.73 -25.48 -2.01
CA THR A 350 -23.01 -25.11 -1.38
C THR A 350 -23.51 -26.29 -0.57
N ALA A 351 -24.04 -26.02 0.61
CA ALA A 351 -24.56 -27.03 1.53
C ALA A 351 -25.93 -26.62 2.03
N VAL A 352 -26.95 -27.46 1.89
CA VAL A 352 -28.25 -27.24 2.53
C VAL A 352 -28.34 -28.08 3.79
N VAL A 353 -28.67 -27.45 4.90
CA VAL A 353 -28.95 -28.10 6.18
C VAL A 353 -30.33 -27.67 6.65
N ALA A 354 -31.17 -28.64 7.03
CA ALA A 354 -32.46 -28.38 7.65
C ALA A 354 -32.47 -28.76 9.13
N GLU A 355 -32.82 -27.81 9.98
CA GLU A 355 -32.87 -27.99 11.43
C GLU A 355 -34.27 -27.67 11.97
N ALA A 356 -34.67 -28.32 13.06
CA ALA A 356 -35.87 -27.93 13.80
C ALA A 356 -35.60 -26.63 14.58
N VAL A 357 -36.47 -25.64 14.42
CA VAL A 357 -36.42 -24.39 15.18
C VAL A 357 -37.37 -24.44 16.37
N THR A 358 -37.20 -23.49 17.30
CA THR A 358 -37.83 -23.49 18.64
C THR A 358 -39.37 -23.44 18.64
N ASP A 359 -40.00 -23.08 17.53
CA ASP A 359 -41.46 -23.08 17.36
C ASP A 359 -42.03 -24.41 16.81
N GLY A 360 -41.18 -25.40 16.57
CA GLY A 360 -41.56 -26.70 16.02
C GLY A 360 -41.66 -26.74 14.49
N THR A 361 -41.28 -25.67 13.80
CA THR A 361 -41.10 -25.67 12.34
C THR A 361 -39.70 -26.14 11.94
N ILE A 362 -39.52 -26.54 10.68
CA ILE A 362 -38.23 -26.92 10.10
C ILE A 362 -37.74 -25.72 9.30
N LEU A 363 -36.50 -25.27 9.54
CA LEU A 363 -35.85 -24.21 8.78
C LEU A 363 -34.67 -24.79 7.98
N ALA A 364 -34.77 -24.75 6.66
CA ALA A 364 -33.66 -25.09 5.77
C ALA A 364 -32.81 -23.85 5.44
N LYS A 365 -31.48 -24.00 5.53
CA LYS A 365 -30.48 -22.99 5.16
C LYS A 365 -29.49 -23.55 4.16
N ALA A 366 -29.26 -22.84 3.06
CA ALA A 366 -28.22 -23.13 2.08
C ALA A 366 -27.04 -22.22 2.40
N PHE A 367 -25.96 -22.82 2.87
CA PHE A 367 -24.69 -22.17 3.13
C PHE A 367 -23.84 -22.22 1.87
N VAL A 368 -23.13 -21.14 1.58
CA VAL A 368 -22.24 -21.01 0.42
C VAL A 368 -20.83 -20.69 0.87
N ASN A 369 -19.83 -21.25 0.20
CA ASN A 369 -18.44 -20.84 0.28
C ASN A 369 -17.78 -21.01 -1.09
N GLY A 370 -17.03 -20.01 -1.55
CA GLY A 370 -16.20 -20.19 -2.75
C GLY A 370 -15.35 -18.99 -3.13
N LEU A 371 -14.80 -19.08 -4.33
CA LEU A 371 -13.99 -18.04 -4.96
C LEU A 371 -14.73 -17.43 -6.15
N VAL A 372 -14.80 -16.10 -6.18
CA VAL A 372 -15.39 -15.32 -7.26
C VAL A 372 -14.28 -14.93 -8.24
N ASP A 373 -14.55 -15.05 -9.53
CA ASP A 373 -13.60 -14.71 -10.58
C ASP A 373 -13.46 -13.18 -10.74
N PRO A 374 -12.23 -12.68 -11.02
CA PRO A 374 -11.90 -11.25 -10.92
C PRO A 374 -12.44 -10.36 -12.04
N ASP A 375 -12.94 -10.92 -13.15
CA ASP A 375 -13.13 -10.18 -14.42
C ASP A 375 -14.51 -9.50 -14.57
N LEU A 376 -15.18 -9.21 -13.46
CA LEU A 376 -16.62 -9.10 -13.49
C LEU A 376 -17.14 -7.87 -12.72
N SER A 377 -17.50 -6.84 -13.49
CA SER A 377 -18.07 -5.58 -12.98
C SER A 377 -19.59 -5.71 -12.77
N TRP A 378 -20.05 -5.95 -11.54
CA TRP A 378 -21.49 -6.11 -11.26
C TRP A 378 -21.96 -5.53 -9.93
N TRP A 379 -21.94 -4.21 -9.82
CA TRP A 379 -22.29 -3.54 -8.58
C TRP A 379 -23.06 -2.27 -8.93
N PRO A 380 -23.89 -1.76 -8.02
CA PRO A 380 -24.95 -0.81 -8.34
C PRO A 380 -24.51 0.34 -9.26
N ASP A 381 -25.28 0.59 -10.31
CA ASP A 381 -24.98 1.60 -11.36
C ASP A 381 -24.72 3.01 -10.82
N PHE A 382 -25.19 3.32 -9.62
CA PHE A 382 -25.09 4.66 -9.03
C PHE A 382 -23.75 4.92 -8.32
N ILE A 383 -23.15 3.91 -7.68
CA ILE A 383 -21.79 3.95 -7.13
C ILE A 383 -21.16 2.59 -7.48
N PRO A 384 -20.53 2.47 -8.65
CA PRO A 384 -19.90 1.23 -9.09
C PRO A 384 -18.83 0.76 -8.10
N VAL A 385 -19.02 -0.44 -7.58
CA VAL A 385 -17.98 -1.24 -6.93
C VAL A 385 -17.47 -2.24 -7.97
N LYS A 386 -16.23 -2.69 -7.91
CA LYS A 386 -15.70 -3.74 -8.80
C LYS A 386 -14.72 -4.61 -8.04
N PRO A 387 -14.69 -5.92 -8.27
CA PRO A 387 -13.60 -6.75 -7.78
C PRO A 387 -12.26 -6.26 -8.36
N ASN A 388 -11.24 -6.19 -7.52
CA ASN A 388 -9.86 -5.90 -7.92
C ASN A 388 -8.95 -7.06 -7.47
N GLY A 389 -9.27 -8.25 -7.97
CA GLY A 389 -8.64 -9.51 -7.60
C GLY A 389 -9.67 -10.60 -7.27
N HIS A 390 -9.17 -11.77 -6.83
CA HIS A 390 -10.04 -12.85 -6.35
C HIS A 390 -10.77 -12.42 -5.08
N LEU A 391 -12.09 -12.59 -5.06
CA LEU A 391 -12.90 -12.41 -3.86
C LEU A 391 -13.25 -13.78 -3.28
N HIS A 392 -13.32 -13.85 -1.96
CA HIS A 392 -13.83 -15.02 -1.26
C HIS A 392 -15.26 -14.73 -0.82
N THR A 393 -16.20 -15.56 -1.26
CA THR A 393 -17.63 -15.51 -0.87
C THR A 393 -17.92 -16.51 0.25
N TYR A 394 -18.81 -16.12 1.16
CA TYR A 394 -19.32 -16.95 2.26
C TYR A 394 -20.73 -16.49 2.67
N GLY A 395 -21.49 -17.33 3.37
CA GLY A 395 -22.76 -16.91 3.98
C GLY A 395 -23.87 -17.93 3.79
N TYR A 396 -25.13 -17.49 3.87
CA TYR A 396 -26.29 -18.36 3.72
C TYR A 396 -27.52 -17.66 3.14
N ALA A 397 -28.44 -18.45 2.59
CA ALA A 397 -29.84 -18.09 2.43
C ALA A 397 -30.72 -19.12 3.15
N ASP A 398 -31.93 -18.74 3.55
CA ASP A 398 -32.92 -19.65 4.11
C ASP A 398 -34.19 -19.75 3.25
N GLN A 399 -34.99 -20.78 3.52
CA GLN A 399 -36.23 -21.05 2.79
C GLN A 399 -37.28 -19.92 2.86
N THR A 400 -37.15 -18.97 3.78
CA THR A 400 -38.05 -17.82 3.92
C THR A 400 -37.64 -16.64 3.03
N GLY A 401 -36.47 -16.76 2.38
CA GLY A 401 -35.87 -15.71 1.55
C GLY A 401 -34.96 -14.77 2.32
N ILE A 402 -34.64 -15.06 3.60
CA ILE A 402 -33.65 -14.29 4.36
C ILE A 402 -32.26 -14.77 3.94
N PHE A 403 -31.35 -13.83 3.69
CA PHE A 403 -29.96 -14.15 3.36
C PHE A 403 -28.98 -13.20 4.03
N ASP A 404 -27.75 -13.69 4.22
CA ASP A 404 -26.59 -12.95 4.68
C ASP A 404 -25.37 -13.47 3.93
N ILE A 405 -24.85 -12.69 2.99
CA ILE A 405 -23.80 -13.10 2.07
C ILE A 405 -22.64 -12.13 2.16
N GLY A 406 -21.50 -12.66 2.58
CA GLY A 406 -20.24 -11.96 2.70
C GLY A 406 -19.32 -12.20 1.51
N LEU A 407 -18.62 -11.16 1.11
CA LEU A 407 -17.50 -11.17 0.18
C LEU A 407 -16.31 -10.52 0.86
N SER A 408 -15.11 -11.04 0.64
CA SER A 408 -13.88 -10.46 1.18
C SER A 408 -12.79 -10.39 0.13
N GLY A 409 -12.03 -9.30 0.14
CA GLY A 409 -10.93 -9.08 -0.79
C GLY A 409 -10.74 -7.61 -1.12
N ARG A 410 -10.23 -7.35 -2.32
CA ARG A 410 -9.98 -6.00 -2.83
C ARG A 410 -11.05 -5.57 -3.81
N TYR A 411 -11.50 -4.34 -3.63
CA TYR A 411 -12.51 -3.69 -4.43
C TYR A 411 -11.95 -2.40 -5.02
N GLU A 412 -12.51 -2.00 -6.16
CA GLU A 412 -12.36 -0.69 -6.76
C GLU A 412 -13.72 0.02 -6.68
N ILE A 413 -13.76 1.25 -6.17
CA ILE A 413 -15.00 1.99 -5.92
C ILE A 413 -14.92 3.33 -6.64
N GLU A 414 -15.93 3.64 -7.45
CA GLU A 414 -16.03 4.93 -8.12
C GLU A 414 -16.75 5.95 -7.23
N MET A 415 -15.99 6.91 -6.69
CA MET A 415 -16.49 7.98 -5.82
C MET A 415 -16.58 9.32 -6.57
N PRO A 416 -17.30 10.32 -6.05
CA PRO A 416 -17.31 11.68 -6.64
C PRO A 416 -15.93 12.30 -6.80
N SER A 417 -15.00 11.96 -5.90
CA SER A 417 -13.61 12.43 -5.92
C SER A 417 -12.67 11.61 -6.81
N GLY A 418 -13.17 10.54 -7.43
CA GLY A 418 -12.40 9.62 -8.27
C GLY A 418 -12.46 8.17 -7.76
N THR A 419 -11.75 7.30 -8.47
CA THR A 419 -11.74 5.86 -8.18
C THR A 419 -10.77 5.54 -7.05
N GLN A 420 -11.22 4.75 -6.07
CA GLN A 420 -10.44 4.35 -4.89
C GLN A 420 -10.35 2.83 -4.79
N ALA A 421 -9.18 2.31 -4.39
CA ALA A 421 -9.02 0.91 -4.04
C ALA A 421 -9.34 0.71 -2.56
N LEU A 422 -10.31 -0.16 -2.27
CA LEU A 422 -10.70 -0.55 -0.92
C LEU A 422 -10.34 -2.01 -0.68
N GLU A 423 -9.65 -2.29 0.41
CA GLU A 423 -9.39 -3.66 0.89
C GLU A 423 -10.26 -3.94 2.11
N GLY A 424 -11.10 -4.97 2.06
CA GLY A 424 -12.04 -5.23 3.13
C GLY A 424 -13.06 -6.33 2.85
N SER A 425 -14.21 -6.20 3.50
CA SER A 425 -15.36 -7.09 3.34
C SER A 425 -16.59 -6.32 2.87
N MET A 426 -17.46 -7.05 2.19
CA MET A 426 -18.78 -6.60 1.79
C MET A 426 -19.80 -7.62 2.27
N THR A 427 -20.91 -7.16 2.82
CA THR A 427 -21.97 -8.03 3.33
C THR A 427 -23.31 -7.57 2.76
N ALA A 428 -24.00 -8.46 2.08
CA ALA A 428 -25.32 -8.25 1.53
C ALA A 428 -26.37 -8.94 2.41
N THR A 429 -27.42 -8.19 2.73
CA THR A 429 -28.62 -8.64 3.46
C THR A 429 -29.86 -8.22 2.67
N ASN A 430 -31.05 -8.66 3.11
CA ASN A 430 -32.31 -8.26 2.49
C ASN A 430 -32.54 -6.74 2.42
N ASP A 431 -31.95 -5.97 3.35
CA ASP A 431 -32.22 -4.53 3.52
C ASP A 431 -31.06 -3.63 3.13
N SER A 432 -29.84 -4.18 3.07
CA SER A 432 -28.63 -3.37 2.87
C SER A 432 -27.47 -4.15 2.26
N LEU A 433 -26.61 -3.44 1.53
CA LEU A 433 -25.27 -3.87 1.18
C LEU A 433 -24.29 -3.01 1.99
N ASN A 434 -23.40 -3.64 2.74
CA ASN A 434 -22.47 -2.98 3.65
C ASN A 434 -21.03 -3.29 3.23
N LEU A 435 -20.25 -2.29 2.87
CA LEU A 435 -18.84 -2.42 2.54
C LEU A 435 -18.01 -1.82 3.68
N ASN A 436 -17.10 -2.59 4.25
CA ASN A 436 -16.22 -2.13 5.32
C ASN A 436 -14.78 -2.52 5.01
N GLY A 437 -13.84 -1.59 5.18
CA GLY A 437 -12.45 -1.86 4.87
C GLY A 437 -11.56 -0.66 5.09
N ALA A 438 -10.48 -0.63 4.32
CA ALA A 438 -9.55 0.48 4.32
C ALA A 438 -9.18 0.91 2.90
N VAL A 439 -8.97 2.22 2.73
CA VAL A 439 -8.45 2.83 1.52
C VAL A 439 -7.04 3.33 1.82
N THR A 440 -6.07 2.97 0.98
CA THR A 440 -4.67 3.39 1.16
C THR A 440 -4.29 4.44 0.14
N ILE A 441 -3.90 5.63 0.61
CA ILE A 441 -3.47 6.76 -0.22
C ILE A 441 -2.16 7.29 0.35
N GLU A 442 -1.11 7.36 -0.48
CA GLU A 442 0.19 7.95 -0.09
C GLU A 442 0.76 7.41 1.25
N ASP A 443 0.64 6.09 1.46
CA ASP A 443 1.01 5.36 2.69
C ASP A 443 0.13 5.63 3.93
N GLU A 444 -0.92 6.44 3.82
CA GLU A 444 -1.95 6.61 4.84
C GLU A 444 -3.08 5.59 4.68
N ILE A 445 -3.53 5.02 5.79
CA ILE A 445 -4.61 4.03 5.82
C ILE A 445 -5.86 4.68 6.41
N TRP A 446 -6.83 4.95 5.55
CA TRP A 446 -8.13 5.49 5.93
C TRP A 446 -9.12 4.34 6.16
N GLY A 447 -9.84 4.37 7.28
CA GLY A 447 -10.98 3.46 7.46
C GLY A 447 -12.11 3.87 6.52
N ALA A 448 -12.77 2.92 5.89
CA ALA A 448 -13.88 3.18 4.98
C ALA A 448 -15.07 2.26 5.32
N SER A 449 -16.24 2.86 5.50
CA SER A 449 -17.51 2.16 5.68
C SER A 449 -18.53 2.73 4.71
N MET A 450 -19.20 1.88 3.95
CA MET A 450 -20.27 2.26 3.06
C MET A 450 -21.50 1.41 3.32
N VAL A 451 -22.65 2.05 3.41
CA VAL A 451 -23.94 1.41 3.60
C VAL A 451 -24.84 1.84 2.47
N PHE A 452 -25.26 0.85 1.68
CA PHE A 452 -26.17 1.02 0.57
C PHE A 452 -27.53 0.51 1.01
N THR A 453 -28.52 1.40 1.00
CA THR A 453 -29.92 1.06 1.28
C THR A 453 -30.79 1.37 0.07
N LYS A 454 -32.09 1.11 0.17
CA LYS A 454 -33.05 1.52 -0.86
C LYS A 454 -33.04 3.02 -1.14
N GLU A 455 -33.00 3.82 -0.09
CA GLU A 455 -33.23 5.27 -0.17
C GLU A 455 -31.94 6.04 -0.41
N GLU A 456 -30.84 5.57 0.16
CA GLU A 456 -29.56 6.28 0.14
C GLU A 456 -28.34 5.37 0.24
N THR A 457 -27.20 5.88 -0.22
CA THR A 457 -25.89 5.33 0.07
C THR A 457 -25.12 6.29 0.95
N SER A 458 -24.68 5.82 2.12
CA SER A 458 -23.80 6.57 3.03
C SER A 458 -22.39 6.02 2.92
N CYS A 459 -21.40 6.90 2.79
CA CYS A 459 -19.99 6.56 2.87
C CYS A 459 -19.34 7.38 3.97
N ILE A 460 -18.66 6.69 4.89
CA ILE A 460 -17.93 7.25 6.02
C ILE A 460 -16.46 6.89 5.84
N ALA A 461 -15.62 7.92 5.89
CA ALA A 461 -14.18 7.79 6.01
C ALA A 461 -13.77 8.14 7.45
N SER A 462 -13.06 7.22 8.08
CA SER A 462 -12.42 7.42 9.38
C SER A 462 -10.95 7.73 9.19
N GLN A 463 -10.48 8.73 9.92
CA GLN A 463 -9.13 9.27 9.79
C GLN A 463 -8.04 8.23 10.14
N PRO A 464 -6.85 8.30 9.52
CA PRO A 464 -5.68 7.51 9.90
C PRO A 464 -5.27 7.77 11.36
N THR A 465 -4.66 6.78 12.02
CA THR A 465 -4.21 6.92 13.43
C THR A 465 -3.16 8.01 13.63
N ASN A 466 -2.40 8.35 12.59
CA ASN A 466 -1.37 9.38 12.55
C ASN A 466 -1.85 10.66 11.85
N PHE A 467 -3.16 10.81 11.62
CA PHE A 467 -3.71 11.95 10.87
C PHE A 467 -3.23 13.30 11.41
N ALA A 468 -3.19 13.47 12.74
CA ALA A 468 -2.74 14.70 13.39
C ALA A 468 -1.25 15.04 13.16
N ASP A 469 -0.40 14.04 12.85
CA ASP A 469 1.05 14.22 12.76
C ASP A 469 1.46 14.99 11.49
N GLY A 470 0.72 14.81 10.38
CA GLY A 470 1.02 15.46 9.08
C GLY A 470 0.48 16.88 8.93
N ILE A 471 -0.52 17.27 9.74
CA ILE A 471 -1.23 18.55 9.57
C ILE A 471 -0.35 19.73 10.01
N SER A 472 0.43 19.55 11.07
CA SER A 472 1.40 20.56 11.50
C SER A 472 2.39 20.86 10.38
N GLU A 473 2.87 19.84 9.67
CA GLU A 473 3.88 19.99 8.62
C GLU A 473 3.36 20.78 7.40
N THR A 474 2.17 20.47 6.87
CA THR A 474 1.58 21.21 5.73
C THR A 474 1.35 22.69 6.06
N VAL A 475 0.86 22.96 7.27
CA VAL A 475 0.52 24.33 7.69
C VAL A 475 1.78 25.13 8.02
N THR A 476 2.74 24.50 8.68
CA THR A 476 4.05 25.07 8.97
C THR A 476 4.83 25.34 7.68
N GLY A 477 4.75 24.49 6.66
CA GLY A 477 5.39 24.73 5.36
C GLY A 477 4.93 26.03 4.67
N GLN A 478 3.64 26.38 4.77
CA GLN A 478 3.12 27.65 4.20
C GLN A 478 3.60 28.89 4.97
N ILE A 479 3.75 28.77 6.30
CA ILE A 479 4.22 29.84 7.17
C ILE A 479 5.74 30.02 7.03
N ASP A 480 6.49 28.92 6.96
CA ASP A 480 7.95 28.92 6.83
C ASP A 480 8.39 29.64 5.55
N MET A 481 7.69 29.46 4.42
CA MET A 481 7.97 30.24 3.20
C MET A 481 7.76 31.75 3.38
N ALA A 482 6.75 32.16 4.16
CA ALA A 482 6.49 33.57 4.44
C ALA A 482 7.53 34.17 5.42
N ILE A 483 8.00 33.35 6.38
CA ILE A 483 9.09 33.69 7.29
C ILE A 483 10.40 33.86 6.51
N GLU A 484 10.79 32.90 5.68
CA GLU A 484 12.02 32.93 4.87
C GLU A 484 12.08 34.18 3.97
N THR A 485 10.94 34.55 3.36
CA THR A 485 10.84 35.77 2.55
C THR A 485 11.09 37.03 3.38
N THR A 486 10.63 37.06 4.63
CA THR A 486 10.80 38.19 5.55
C THR A 486 12.21 38.26 6.11
N GLU A 487 12.83 37.12 6.44
CA GLU A 487 14.23 37.01 6.87
C GLU A 487 15.18 37.57 5.82
N LYS A 488 14.97 37.20 4.56
CA LYS A 488 15.76 37.69 3.43
C LYS A 488 15.66 39.20 3.26
N ALA A 489 14.45 39.77 3.37
CA ALA A 489 14.25 41.21 3.33
C ALA A 489 14.95 41.93 4.50
N LEU A 490 14.95 41.34 5.70
CA LEU A 490 15.65 41.89 6.87
C LEU A 490 17.17 41.90 6.69
N GLU A 491 17.74 40.82 6.14
CA GLU A 491 19.18 40.70 5.89
C GLU A 491 19.66 41.70 4.84
N ASP A 492 18.89 41.88 3.76
CA ASP A 492 19.19 42.84 2.69
C ASP A 492 19.19 44.28 3.23
N VAL A 493 18.29 44.62 4.16
CA VAL A 493 18.25 45.94 4.82
C VAL A 493 19.43 46.14 5.78
N LYS A 494 19.83 45.12 6.55
CA LYS A 494 21.01 45.21 7.43
C LYS A 494 22.29 45.51 6.64
N LYS A 495 22.50 44.79 5.52
CA LYS A 495 23.64 45.03 4.61
C LYS A 495 23.63 46.45 4.03
N ALA A 496 22.45 46.97 3.70
CA ALA A 496 22.31 48.34 3.21
C ALA A 496 22.66 49.38 4.29
N ASN A 497 22.33 49.14 5.57
CA ASN A 497 22.62 50.06 6.67
C ASN A 497 24.11 50.11 7.04
N GLU A 498 24.79 48.95 7.07
CA GLU A 498 26.24 48.88 7.32
C GLU A 498 27.06 49.66 6.27
N THR A 499 26.62 49.59 5.01
CA THR A 499 27.24 50.34 3.89
C THR A 499 27.08 51.86 4.07
N TYR A 500 25.97 52.32 4.64
CA TYR A 500 25.66 53.75 4.81
C TYR A 500 26.43 54.43 5.97
N GLU A 501 26.54 53.80 7.15
CA GLU A 501 27.32 54.37 8.27
C GLU A 501 28.80 54.55 7.89
N PHE A 502 29.29 53.65 7.05
CA PHE A 502 30.63 53.69 6.49
C PHE A 502 30.84 54.87 5.53
N GLU A 503 29.89 55.16 4.62
CA GLU A 503 29.96 56.33 3.74
C GLU A 503 29.93 57.67 4.50
N LEU A 504 29.20 57.74 5.62
CA LEU A 504 29.15 58.93 6.47
C LEU A 504 30.53 59.26 7.07
N SER A 505 31.30 58.23 7.45
CA SER A 505 32.66 58.38 7.99
C SER A 505 33.65 58.92 6.95
N LEU A 506 33.57 58.45 5.70
CA LEU A 506 34.41 58.90 4.59
C LEU A 506 34.03 60.30 4.10
N ARG A 507 32.74 60.67 4.12
CA ARG A 507 32.29 62.04 3.85
C ARG A 507 32.79 63.01 4.93
N GLY A 508 32.74 62.60 6.20
CA GLY A 508 33.35 63.33 7.31
C GLY A 508 34.85 63.54 7.13
N LEU A 509 35.56 62.54 6.60
CA LEU A 509 36.96 62.68 6.28
C LEU A 509 37.23 63.58 5.08
N ARG A 510 36.47 63.50 3.97
CA ARG A 510 36.58 64.43 2.83
C ARG A 510 36.41 65.89 3.27
N ALA A 511 35.57 66.15 4.26
CA ALA A 511 35.43 67.48 4.86
C ALA A 511 36.66 67.91 5.70
N ALA A 512 37.39 66.95 6.29
CA ALA A 512 38.59 67.21 7.09
C ALA A 512 39.89 67.28 6.25
N LEU A 513 39.93 66.64 5.08
CA LEU A 513 41.12 66.58 4.22
C LEU A 513 41.69 67.94 3.82
N PRO A 514 40.90 68.97 3.43
CA PRO A 514 41.44 70.29 3.11
C PRO A 514 42.26 70.89 4.26
N THR A 515 41.76 70.81 5.50
CA THR A 515 42.48 71.30 6.68
C THR A 515 43.77 70.52 6.92
N ILE A 516 43.73 69.18 6.79
CA ILE A 516 44.94 68.33 6.94
C ILE A 516 45.99 68.69 5.88
N ILE A 517 45.57 68.98 4.64
CA ILE A 517 46.46 69.39 3.55
C ILE A 517 47.08 70.76 3.84
N ASP A 518 46.27 71.72 4.28
CA ASP A 518 46.74 73.07 4.59
C ASP A 518 47.72 73.09 5.78
N ASP A 519 47.40 72.37 6.86
CA ASP A 519 48.29 72.21 8.03
C ASP A 519 49.64 71.58 7.63
N ALA A 520 49.60 70.56 6.75
CA ALA A 520 50.80 69.90 6.25
C ALA A 520 51.64 70.84 5.36
N LYS A 521 51.00 71.67 4.52
CA LYS A 521 51.71 72.68 3.71
C LYS A 521 52.39 73.72 4.59
N GLU A 522 51.70 74.22 5.61
CA GLU A 522 52.27 75.16 6.58
C GLU A 522 53.49 74.56 7.30
N ALA A 523 53.39 73.32 7.77
CA ALA A 523 54.50 72.62 8.42
C ALA A 523 55.72 72.45 7.49
N ILE A 524 55.52 72.23 6.19
CA ILE A 524 56.59 72.16 5.19
C ILE A 524 57.23 73.54 5.00
N ASP A 525 56.43 74.60 4.85
CA ASP A 525 56.92 75.96 4.62
C ASP A 525 57.74 76.47 5.83
N ASP A 526 57.29 76.15 7.05
CA ASP A 526 58.04 76.40 8.28
C ASP A 526 59.38 75.65 8.30
N ALA A 527 59.37 74.37 7.91
CA ALA A 527 60.59 73.55 7.81
C ALA A 527 61.58 74.09 6.77
N VAL A 528 61.07 74.59 5.63
CA VAL A 528 61.86 75.28 4.60
C VAL A 528 62.46 76.57 5.15
N ALA A 529 61.66 77.41 5.79
CA ALA A 529 62.12 78.67 6.36
C ALA A 529 63.21 78.44 7.42
N ALA A 530 63.02 77.45 8.29
CA ALA A 530 64.01 77.03 9.28
C ALA A 530 65.31 76.50 8.62
N GLY A 531 65.19 75.65 7.59
CA GLY A 531 66.33 75.13 6.84
C GLY A 531 67.13 76.22 6.12
N ILE A 532 66.47 77.18 5.46
CA ILE A 532 67.11 78.32 4.81
C ILE A 532 67.81 79.20 5.84
N LYS A 533 67.14 79.50 6.96
CA LYS A 533 67.71 80.30 8.05
C LYS A 533 68.97 79.63 8.62
N SER A 534 68.92 78.35 8.93
CA SER A 534 70.08 77.59 9.40
C SER A 534 71.23 77.59 8.39
N GLY A 535 70.93 77.39 7.10
CA GLY A 535 71.94 77.47 6.04
C GLY A 535 72.59 78.86 5.93
N ARG A 536 71.80 79.93 6.10
CA ARG A 536 72.30 81.32 6.08
C ARG A 536 73.14 81.63 7.32
N GLU A 537 72.73 81.20 8.51
CA GLU A 537 73.53 81.34 9.74
C GLU A 537 74.90 80.65 9.60
N GLN A 538 74.94 79.46 8.97
CA GLN A 538 76.20 78.79 8.67
C GLN A 538 77.06 79.56 7.65
N ALA A 539 76.43 80.19 6.65
CA ALA A 539 77.12 81.04 5.68
C ALA A 539 77.71 82.28 6.35
N ASP A 540 76.91 82.99 7.16
CA ASP A 540 77.35 84.18 7.89
C ASP A 540 78.52 83.88 8.81
N LYS A 541 78.49 82.73 9.52
CA LYS A 541 79.63 82.27 10.34
C LYS A 541 80.93 82.15 9.52
N ILE A 542 80.88 81.58 8.31
CA ILE A 542 82.07 81.48 7.43
C ILE A 542 82.56 82.87 7.02
N LEU A 543 81.64 83.77 6.66
CA LEU A 543 81.95 85.11 6.21
C LEU A 543 82.62 85.94 7.30
N ASP A 544 82.13 85.81 8.53
CA ASP A 544 82.66 86.53 9.69
C ASP A 544 84.01 85.97 10.13
N GLU A 545 84.16 84.65 10.27
CA GLU A 545 85.42 84.00 10.65
C GLU A 545 86.57 84.32 9.69
N ASN A 546 86.27 84.53 8.40
CA ASN A 546 87.27 84.75 7.35
C ASN A 546 87.32 86.20 6.83
N ASN A 547 86.55 87.11 7.43
CA ASN A 547 86.38 88.50 7.00
C ASN A 547 86.06 88.65 5.48
N ARG A 548 85.16 87.81 4.96
CA ARG A 548 84.76 87.74 3.55
C ARG A 548 83.40 88.38 3.31
N ALA A 549 83.02 88.55 2.05
CA ALA A 549 81.67 88.96 1.65
C ALA A 549 80.96 87.83 0.91
N LEU A 550 79.64 87.68 1.12
CA LEU A 550 78.82 86.75 0.35
C LEU A 550 78.72 87.22 -1.10
N CYS A 551 79.09 86.34 -2.04
CA CYS A 551 79.01 86.59 -3.47
C CYS A 551 77.75 85.96 -4.06
N SER A 552 77.47 84.71 -3.70
CA SER A 552 76.25 83.99 -4.05
C SER A 552 76.10 82.75 -3.17
N ASP A 553 74.88 82.25 -3.03
CA ASP A 553 74.59 80.95 -2.44
C ASP A 553 73.48 80.24 -3.22
N ASN A 554 73.38 78.93 -3.03
CA ASN A 554 72.28 78.14 -3.57
C ASN A 554 71.37 77.54 -2.47
N ILE A 555 71.39 78.11 -1.26
CA ILE A 555 70.73 77.55 -0.07
C ILE A 555 69.24 77.41 -0.32
N SER A 556 68.57 78.50 -0.73
CA SER A 556 67.12 78.48 -0.97
C SER A 556 66.71 77.50 -2.07
N SER A 557 67.45 77.46 -3.19
CA SER A 557 67.17 76.53 -4.28
C SER A 557 67.35 75.06 -3.85
N LYS A 558 68.40 74.75 -3.10
CA LYS A 558 68.68 73.39 -2.62
C LYS A 558 67.72 72.94 -1.52
N VAL A 559 67.33 73.84 -0.62
CA VAL A 559 66.34 73.57 0.44
C VAL A 559 64.95 73.37 -0.14
N ASN A 560 64.49 74.24 -1.05
CA ASN A 560 63.22 74.05 -1.76
C ASN A 560 63.19 72.75 -2.57
N GLY A 561 64.33 72.36 -3.16
CA GLY A 561 64.46 71.08 -3.86
C GLY A 561 64.31 69.84 -2.96
N LEU A 562 64.56 69.93 -1.65
CA LEU A 562 64.41 68.80 -0.72
C LEU A 562 62.95 68.50 -0.39
N VAL A 563 62.11 69.53 -0.30
CA VAL A 563 60.71 69.40 0.13
C VAL A 563 59.74 69.26 -1.03
N LYS A 564 60.19 69.48 -2.27
CA LYS A 564 59.37 69.38 -3.48
C LYS A 564 58.52 68.09 -3.56
N PRO A 565 59.05 66.88 -3.28
CA PRO A 565 58.24 65.67 -3.30
C PRO A 565 57.05 65.68 -2.32
N TYR A 566 57.17 66.41 -1.21
CA TYR A 566 56.12 66.55 -0.20
C TYR A 566 55.04 67.55 -0.67
N GLN A 567 55.45 68.65 -1.30
CA GLN A 567 54.54 69.61 -1.91
C GLN A 567 53.77 68.98 -3.10
N ASP A 568 54.47 68.28 -3.98
CA ASP A 568 53.86 67.58 -5.12
C ASP A 568 52.83 66.51 -4.66
N ALA A 569 53.07 65.84 -3.53
CA ALA A 569 52.13 64.86 -2.97
C ALA A 569 50.85 65.52 -2.38
N LEU A 570 51.00 66.67 -1.72
CA LEU A 570 49.86 67.44 -1.19
C LEU A 570 49.01 68.04 -2.31
N ASP A 571 49.63 68.55 -3.37
CA ASP A 571 48.93 69.05 -4.55
C ASP A 571 48.17 67.92 -5.25
N ARG A 572 48.78 66.74 -5.41
CA ARG A 572 48.11 65.58 -6.01
C ARG A 572 46.91 65.10 -5.18
N LEU A 573 47.01 65.12 -3.84
CA LEU A 573 45.87 64.77 -2.99
C LEU A 573 44.76 65.82 -3.11
N LYS A 574 45.11 67.11 -3.15
CA LYS A 574 44.14 68.19 -3.34
C LYS A 574 43.38 68.03 -4.65
N ASP A 575 44.10 67.80 -5.75
CA ASP A 575 43.49 67.58 -7.07
C ASP A 575 42.56 66.35 -7.07
N ALA A 576 42.95 65.27 -6.40
CA ALA A 576 42.13 64.05 -6.29
C ALA A 576 40.89 64.22 -5.39
N VAL A 577 40.95 65.13 -4.40
CA VAL A 577 39.82 65.47 -3.52
C VAL A 577 38.84 66.42 -4.21
N ASP A 578 39.35 67.33 -5.04
CA ASP A 578 38.56 68.32 -5.76
C ASP A 578 37.87 67.75 -7.03
N GLU A 579 38.19 66.51 -7.43
CA GLU A 579 37.53 65.81 -8.53
C GLU A 579 36.07 65.46 -8.19
N SER A 580 35.14 66.08 -8.91
CA SER A 580 33.70 65.95 -8.70
C SER A 580 33.08 64.68 -9.30
N ASN A 581 33.78 64.01 -10.22
CA ASN A 581 33.27 62.83 -10.91
C ASN A 581 33.73 61.53 -10.23
N ASP A 582 32.81 60.86 -9.52
CA ASP A 582 33.12 59.66 -8.76
C ASP A 582 33.07 58.40 -9.65
N THR A 583 34.23 57.83 -9.94
CA THR A 583 34.41 56.66 -10.81
C THR A 583 35.42 55.70 -10.17
N ALA A 584 35.44 54.43 -10.60
CA ALA A 584 36.45 53.47 -10.13
C ALA A 584 37.89 53.96 -10.34
N GLN A 585 38.15 54.71 -11.42
CA GLN A 585 39.46 55.30 -11.70
C GLN A 585 39.78 56.44 -10.72
N THR A 586 38.87 57.39 -10.52
CA THR A 586 39.10 58.53 -9.61
C THR A 586 39.21 58.09 -8.15
N ARG A 587 38.52 57.00 -7.76
CA ARG A 587 38.70 56.32 -6.46
C ARG A 587 40.08 55.70 -6.29
N THR A 588 40.59 55.03 -7.32
CA THR A 588 41.96 54.46 -7.30
C THR A 588 43.01 55.57 -7.21
N GLU A 589 42.78 56.69 -7.90
CA GLU A 589 43.67 57.86 -7.85
C GLU A 589 43.65 58.55 -6.47
N LEU A 590 42.47 58.65 -5.83
CA LEU A 590 42.32 59.14 -4.47
C LEU A 590 42.98 58.23 -3.44
N GLU A 591 42.78 56.90 -3.51
CA GLU A 591 43.48 55.93 -2.66
C GLU A 591 45.00 56.12 -2.76
N ALA A 592 45.53 56.15 -3.98
CA ALA A 592 46.96 56.30 -4.23
C ALA A 592 47.51 57.62 -3.67
N ALA A 593 46.75 58.71 -3.77
CA ALA A 593 47.14 60.01 -3.22
C ALA A 593 47.15 60.02 -1.68
N LEU A 594 46.15 59.41 -1.05
CA LEU A 594 46.07 59.27 0.41
C LEU A 594 47.25 58.46 0.97
N ARG A 595 47.56 57.30 0.37
CA ARG A 595 48.72 56.47 0.79
C ARG A 595 50.06 57.17 0.58
N ASN A 596 50.19 57.90 -0.53
CA ASN A 596 51.41 58.66 -0.82
C ASN A 596 51.64 59.74 0.25
N LEU A 597 50.60 60.51 0.60
CA LEU A 597 50.72 61.52 1.65
C LEU A 597 51.00 60.90 3.03
N ALA A 598 50.33 59.80 3.38
CA ALA A 598 50.56 59.08 4.64
C ALA A 598 52.03 58.62 4.79
N GLY A 599 52.68 58.23 3.69
CA GLY A 599 54.09 57.85 3.64
C GLY A 599 55.08 59.02 3.78
N LEU A 600 54.61 60.27 3.72
CA LEU A 600 55.42 61.50 3.75
C LEU A 600 55.22 62.29 5.06
N ASN A 601 54.87 61.59 6.14
CA ASN A 601 54.61 62.16 7.46
C ASN A 601 55.79 62.88 8.13
N LYS A 602 57.03 62.64 7.68
CA LYS A 602 58.24 63.29 8.19
C LYS A 602 59.21 63.67 7.07
N ILE A 603 59.79 64.86 7.20
CA ILE A 603 60.97 65.26 6.45
C ILE A 603 62.18 64.95 7.32
N ASP A 604 63.07 64.10 6.84
CA ASP A 604 64.40 63.91 7.40
C ASP A 604 65.40 63.81 6.24
N LYS A 605 65.80 64.98 5.75
CA LYS A 605 66.64 65.09 4.55
C LYS A 605 67.78 66.06 4.78
N SER A 606 68.90 65.80 4.13
CA SER A 606 70.05 66.68 4.13
C SER A 606 70.48 67.00 2.70
N THR A 607 71.02 68.20 2.50
CA THR A 607 71.57 68.62 1.21
C THR A 607 72.84 69.42 1.40
N THR A 608 73.78 69.28 0.47
CA THR A 608 74.97 70.11 0.44
C THR A 608 74.69 71.40 -0.31
N VAL A 609 74.75 72.52 0.42
CA VAL A 609 74.70 73.88 -0.12
C VAL A 609 76.12 74.37 -0.42
N THR A 610 76.23 75.22 -1.43
CA THR A 610 77.47 75.88 -1.84
C THR A 610 77.34 77.37 -1.55
N ILE A 611 78.31 77.89 -0.82
CA ILE A 611 78.40 79.29 -0.41
C ILE A 611 79.66 79.84 -1.08
N THR A 612 79.45 80.70 -2.08
CA THR A 612 80.55 81.38 -2.76
C THR A 612 80.82 82.69 -2.02
N HIS A 613 82.02 82.80 -1.46
CA HIS A 613 82.46 83.97 -0.70
C HIS A 613 83.74 84.56 -1.29
N GLY A 614 83.95 85.85 -1.09
CA GLY A 614 85.06 86.56 -1.72
C GLY A 614 85.54 87.76 -0.95
N ASN A 615 86.39 88.57 -1.60
CA ASN A 615 86.87 89.81 -1.00
C ASN A 615 85.71 90.79 -0.75
N LYS A 616 85.77 91.51 0.38
CA LYS A 616 84.93 92.70 0.63
C LYS A 616 85.28 93.80 -0.38
N LYS A 617 84.41 94.80 -0.54
CA LYS A 617 84.70 95.99 -1.36
C LYS A 617 85.79 96.80 -0.66
N ILE A 618 86.92 97.00 -1.33
CA ILE A 618 88.05 97.82 -0.84
C ILE A 618 88.40 98.80 -1.97
N LEU A 619 89.01 99.94 -1.64
CA LEU A 619 89.28 101.03 -2.59
C LEU A 619 89.97 100.51 -3.87
N GLY A 620 89.27 100.56 -5.02
CA GLY A 620 89.78 100.10 -6.32
C GLY A 620 89.52 98.62 -6.69
N VAL A 621 89.00 97.78 -5.79
CA VAL A 621 88.65 96.37 -6.06
C VAL A 621 87.17 96.10 -5.75
N PRO A 622 86.33 95.76 -6.75
CA PRO A 622 84.93 95.40 -6.53
C PRO A 622 84.76 94.22 -5.55
N LYS A 623 83.63 94.21 -4.82
CA LYS A 623 83.23 93.06 -4.01
C LYS A 623 83.20 91.80 -4.89
N CYS A 624 83.72 90.69 -4.40
CA CYS A 624 83.70 89.38 -5.09
C CYS A 624 84.48 89.30 -6.42
N THR A 625 85.60 90.02 -6.51
CA THR A 625 86.55 89.88 -7.64
C THR A 625 87.39 88.59 -7.53
N GLN A 626 87.72 88.17 -6.31
CA GLN A 626 88.31 86.85 -6.02
C GLN A 626 87.34 86.05 -5.16
N THR A 627 86.99 84.84 -5.60
CA THR A 627 85.98 83.99 -4.96
C THR A 627 86.57 82.64 -4.55
N SER A 628 85.91 82.01 -3.57
CA SER A 628 86.14 80.63 -3.15
C SER A 628 84.82 80.04 -2.69
N ASP A 629 84.70 78.73 -2.81
CA ASP A 629 83.47 78.02 -2.45
C ASP A 629 83.64 77.25 -1.15
N ALA A 630 82.68 77.43 -0.24
CA ALA A 630 82.51 76.59 0.93
C ALA A 630 81.29 75.69 0.74
N LYS A 631 81.44 74.40 1.04
CA LYS A 631 80.33 73.43 1.05
C LYS A 631 79.87 73.19 2.48
N ARG A 632 78.56 73.21 2.70
CA ARG A 632 77.92 72.96 4.00
C ARG A 632 76.71 72.07 3.83
N THR A 633 76.39 71.31 4.88
CA THR A 633 75.20 70.46 4.88
C THR A 633 74.10 71.15 5.68
N VAL A 634 72.94 71.31 5.04
CA VAL A 634 71.71 71.77 5.70
C VAL A 634 70.83 70.54 5.90
N ASN A 635 70.35 70.36 7.12
CA ASN A 635 69.42 69.30 7.49
C ASN A 635 68.04 69.90 7.73
N ILE A 636 67.01 69.25 7.22
CA ILE A 636 65.61 69.55 7.53
C ILE A 636 65.05 68.34 8.25
N ASN A 637 64.61 68.55 9.48
CA ASN A 637 63.93 67.55 10.28
C ASN A 637 62.60 68.14 10.76
N ALA A 638 61.49 67.65 10.23
CA ALA A 638 60.15 68.15 10.54
C ALA A 638 59.13 67.02 10.49
N THR A 639 58.14 67.06 11.37
CA THR A 639 56.96 66.18 11.30
C THR A 639 55.85 66.96 10.59
N ILE A 640 55.39 66.41 9.46
CA ILE A 640 54.40 67.04 8.58
C ILE A 640 52.99 66.55 8.90
N LEU A 641 52.86 65.30 9.38
CA LEU A 641 51.59 64.70 9.79
C LEU A 641 51.74 63.99 11.13
N SER A 642 50.76 64.15 12.02
CA SER A 642 50.66 63.40 13.26
C SER A 642 50.36 61.91 13.00
N SER A 643 50.64 61.05 13.98
CA SER A 643 50.30 59.61 13.89
C SER A 643 48.80 59.39 13.71
N THR A 644 47.97 60.23 14.32
CA THR A 644 46.50 60.19 14.18
C THR A 644 46.08 60.52 12.75
N GLN A 645 46.64 61.59 12.16
CA GLN A 645 46.37 61.94 10.76
C GLN A 645 46.85 60.85 9.80
N VAL A 646 48.02 60.24 10.05
CA VAL A 646 48.51 59.12 9.24
C VAL A 646 47.58 57.90 9.32
N SER A 647 47.07 57.58 10.51
CA SER A 647 46.09 56.49 10.68
C SER A 647 44.80 56.78 9.92
N GLN A 648 44.27 58.00 10.07
CA GLN A 648 43.06 58.44 9.37
C GLN A 648 43.22 58.37 7.85
N LEU A 649 44.37 58.78 7.31
CA LEU A 649 44.65 58.72 5.86
C LEU A 649 44.79 57.28 5.34
N ASN A 650 45.39 56.37 6.10
CA ASN A 650 45.53 54.96 5.71
C ASN A 650 44.20 54.20 5.79
N GLU A 651 43.44 54.41 6.86
CA GLU A 651 42.09 53.85 7.03
C GLU A 651 41.19 54.34 5.89
N ALA A 652 41.26 55.62 5.55
CA ALA A 652 40.57 56.16 4.38
C ALA A 652 40.94 55.47 3.09
N ALA A 653 42.25 55.31 2.84
CA ALA A 653 42.78 54.71 1.62
C ALA A 653 42.28 53.28 1.41
N GLU A 654 42.25 52.46 2.47
CA GLU A 654 41.74 51.08 2.43
C GLU A 654 40.25 51.00 2.10
N ASN A 655 39.54 52.08 2.39
CA ASN A 655 38.10 52.17 2.39
C ASN A 655 37.52 52.88 1.16
N VAL A 656 38.33 53.57 0.35
CA VAL A 656 37.89 54.32 -0.84
C VAL A 656 37.16 53.44 -1.87
N GLN A 657 37.54 52.16 -1.99
CA GLN A 657 36.95 51.22 -2.95
C GLN A 657 35.47 50.88 -2.69
N TYR A 658 34.98 51.09 -1.47
CA TYR A 658 33.62 50.72 -1.05
C TYR A 658 32.61 51.88 -1.09
N ILE A 659 33.05 53.08 -1.46
CA ILE A 659 32.14 54.20 -1.76
C ILE A 659 31.32 53.77 -2.96
N ALA A 660 30.01 53.57 -2.87
CA ALA A 660 29.15 53.46 -4.04
C ALA A 660 28.31 54.74 -4.17
N GLU A 661 27.62 54.97 -5.29
CA GLU A 661 26.69 56.10 -5.41
C GLU A 661 25.46 55.86 -4.50
N ALA A 662 25.56 56.07 -3.19
CA ALA A 662 24.45 55.86 -2.25
C ALA A 662 23.72 57.14 -1.82
N ASP A 663 23.49 58.08 -2.74
CA ASP A 663 22.46 59.11 -2.53
C ASP A 663 21.08 58.52 -2.90
N GLY A 664 20.45 57.79 -1.97
CA GLY A 664 19.04 57.36 -2.10
C GLY A 664 18.59 56.14 -1.27
N ILE A 665 19.51 55.29 -0.82
CA ILE A 665 19.16 53.94 -0.33
C ILE A 665 18.49 53.92 1.06
N ARG A 666 18.78 54.89 1.94
CA ARG A 666 18.33 54.85 3.35
C ARG A 666 16.83 55.11 3.54
N PHE A 667 16.21 55.96 2.73
CA PHE A 667 14.83 56.37 2.97
C PHE A 667 13.82 55.30 2.53
N ASP A 668 14.15 54.50 1.52
CA ASP A 668 13.27 53.44 1.00
C ASP A 668 13.40 52.14 1.82
N ALA A 669 14.60 51.77 2.26
CA ALA A 669 14.86 50.53 2.99
C ALA A 669 14.25 50.52 4.41
N GLN A 670 14.36 51.64 5.17
CA GLN A 670 13.76 51.74 6.50
C GLN A 670 12.23 51.82 6.42
N GLN A 671 11.68 52.54 5.42
CA GLN A 671 10.23 52.57 5.18
C GLN A 671 9.66 51.23 4.73
N LEU A 672 10.46 50.37 4.09
CA LEU A 672 10.09 48.99 3.76
C LEU A 672 10.13 48.12 5.02
N LEU A 673 11.15 48.25 5.86
CA LEU A 673 11.31 47.51 7.10
C LEU A 673 10.20 47.81 8.12
N ASP A 674 9.87 49.09 8.31
CA ASP A 674 8.83 49.51 9.25
C ASP A 674 7.43 48.99 8.84
N LYS A 675 7.26 48.57 7.57
CA LYS A 675 6.01 47.97 7.03
C LYS A 675 5.97 46.44 7.11
N LEU A 676 7.00 45.78 7.63
CA LEU A 676 7.07 44.31 7.77
C LEU A 676 6.82 43.88 9.23
N PRO A 677 6.14 42.74 9.46
CA PRO A 677 6.02 42.15 10.80
C PRO A 677 7.37 41.73 11.39
N SER A 678 7.48 41.68 12.73
CA SER A 678 8.71 41.20 13.39
C SER A 678 8.82 39.66 13.36
N MET A 679 10.03 39.12 13.56
CA MET A 679 10.23 37.66 13.65
C MET A 679 9.48 37.06 14.83
N ASP A 680 9.53 37.68 16.02
CA ASP A 680 8.74 37.25 17.18
C ASP A 680 7.22 37.24 16.90
N GLU A 681 6.73 38.14 16.05
CA GLU A 681 5.33 38.20 15.65
C GLU A 681 4.95 37.09 14.67
N LEU A 682 5.87 36.70 13.79
CA LEU A 682 5.70 35.59 12.85
C LEU A 682 5.84 34.22 13.53
N GLU A 683 6.80 34.05 14.45
CA GLU A 683 6.95 32.82 15.25
C GLU A 683 5.73 32.61 16.16
N ARG A 684 5.22 33.66 16.81
CA ARG A 684 3.96 33.55 17.57
C ARG A 684 2.76 33.21 16.70
N LEU A 685 2.72 33.71 15.46
CA LEU A 685 1.67 33.34 14.52
C LEU A 685 1.76 31.84 14.18
N LYS A 686 2.97 31.31 13.96
CA LYS A 686 3.23 29.88 13.77
C LYS A 686 2.75 29.06 14.96
N ASP A 687 3.20 29.39 16.17
CA ASP A 687 2.82 28.65 17.40
C ASP A 687 1.30 28.67 17.64
N ASN A 688 0.65 29.82 17.41
CA ASN A 688 -0.80 29.95 17.57
C ASN A 688 -1.57 29.13 16.52
N ILE A 689 -1.07 29.08 15.28
CA ILE A 689 -1.69 28.29 14.23
C ILE A 689 -1.48 26.79 14.48
N GLU A 690 -0.29 26.35 14.89
CA GLU A 690 -0.03 24.95 15.27
C GLU A 690 -0.95 24.51 16.41
N ALA A 691 -1.09 25.33 17.46
CA ALA A 691 -2.01 25.06 18.57
C ALA A 691 -3.48 25.03 18.11
N CYS A 692 -3.88 25.96 17.23
CA CYS A 692 -5.23 26.02 16.67
C CYS A 692 -5.55 24.80 15.81
N VAL A 693 -4.58 24.34 15.01
CA VAL A 693 -4.68 23.17 14.15
C VAL A 693 -4.77 21.90 14.98
N ALA A 694 -3.95 21.74 16.03
CA ALA A 694 -4.06 20.61 16.94
C ALA A 694 -5.46 20.56 17.60
N GLU A 695 -5.98 21.71 18.06
CA GLU A 695 -7.33 21.81 18.61
C GLU A 695 -8.42 21.52 17.56
N LEU A 696 -8.18 21.87 16.29
CA LEU A 696 -9.06 21.58 15.17
C LEU A 696 -9.16 20.07 14.96
N THR A 697 -8.02 19.38 14.84
CA THR A 697 -7.96 17.94 14.56
C THR A 697 -8.64 17.12 15.65
N ASP A 698 -8.45 17.49 16.92
CA ASP A 698 -9.12 16.84 18.07
C ASP A 698 -10.66 16.93 18.02
N LYS A 699 -11.20 17.88 17.25
CA LYS A 699 -12.64 18.15 17.15
C LYS A 699 -13.28 17.56 15.89
N ILE A 700 -12.48 17.12 14.92
CA ILE A 700 -12.99 16.52 13.67
C ILE A 700 -13.11 15.02 13.91
N GLY A 701 -14.34 14.50 13.82
CA GLY A 701 -14.64 13.08 13.85
C GLY A 701 -14.68 12.48 12.44
N ASP A 702 -15.61 11.55 12.25
CA ASP A 702 -15.85 10.92 10.95
C ASP A 702 -16.30 11.96 9.90
N VAL A 703 -15.89 11.71 8.66
CA VAL A 703 -16.31 12.52 7.51
C VAL A 703 -16.93 11.63 6.46
N GLY A 704 -17.74 12.18 5.57
CA GLY A 704 -18.43 11.32 4.61
C GLY A 704 -19.33 12.06 3.65
N PHE A 705 -20.09 11.26 2.90
CA PHE A 705 -21.17 11.76 2.07
C PHE A 705 -22.37 10.83 2.12
N VAL A 706 -23.54 11.39 1.86
CA VAL A 706 -24.78 10.65 1.61
C VAL A 706 -25.23 10.94 0.19
N PHE A 707 -25.44 9.90 -0.60
CA PHE A 707 -26.01 9.97 -1.94
C PHE A 707 -27.48 9.53 -1.89
N ASN A 708 -28.39 10.45 -2.21
CA ASN A 708 -29.82 10.15 -2.23
C ASN A 708 -30.22 9.54 -3.58
N HIS A 709 -30.85 8.35 -3.56
CA HIS A 709 -31.15 7.60 -4.77
C HIS A 709 -32.30 8.21 -5.60
N ASP A 710 -33.21 8.94 -4.96
CA ASP A 710 -34.35 9.59 -5.62
C ASP A 710 -33.95 10.91 -6.30
N THR A 711 -33.23 11.77 -5.57
CA THR A 711 -32.84 13.10 -6.08
C THR A 711 -31.56 13.06 -6.91
N LYS A 712 -30.74 12.00 -6.77
CA LYS A 712 -29.41 11.87 -7.36
C LYS A 712 -28.43 12.96 -6.91
N GLU A 713 -28.62 13.47 -5.69
CA GLU A 713 -27.77 14.52 -5.11
C GLU A 713 -26.85 13.96 -4.03
N PHE A 714 -25.63 14.51 -3.96
CA PHE A 714 -24.66 14.22 -2.91
C PHE A 714 -24.73 15.30 -1.83
N ARG A 715 -24.82 14.86 -0.56
CA ARG A 715 -24.66 15.70 0.62
C ARG A 715 -23.38 15.29 1.33
N HIS A 716 -22.36 16.14 1.30
CA HIS A 716 -21.11 15.90 2.02
C HIS A 716 -21.24 16.40 3.45
N PHE A 717 -20.63 15.69 4.40
CA PHE A 717 -20.69 16.06 5.80
C PHE A 717 -19.37 15.83 6.53
N MET A 718 -19.22 16.54 7.65
CA MET A 718 -18.15 16.35 8.62
C MET A 718 -18.75 16.34 10.02
N VAL A 719 -18.31 15.41 10.87
CA VAL A 719 -18.62 15.46 12.31
C VAL A 719 -17.65 16.42 12.97
N ILE A 720 -18.15 17.55 13.47
CA ILE A 720 -17.36 18.58 14.16
C ILE A 720 -17.93 18.77 15.56
N ASN A 721 -17.11 18.57 16.60
CA ASN A 721 -17.54 18.55 18.00
C ASN A 721 -18.67 17.53 18.30
N GLY A 722 -18.68 16.41 17.58
CA GLY A 722 -19.73 15.40 17.70
C GLY A 722 -21.06 15.74 17.04
N GLU A 723 -21.15 16.88 16.32
CA GLU A 723 -22.31 17.26 15.51
C GLU A 723 -21.99 17.11 14.02
N GLU A 724 -22.87 16.47 13.27
CA GLU A 724 -22.78 16.39 11.81
C GLU A 724 -23.12 17.74 11.18
N LYS A 725 -22.22 18.26 10.34
CA LYS A 725 -22.41 19.47 9.56
C LYS A 725 -22.28 19.18 8.07
N GLU A 726 -23.21 19.70 7.29
CA GLU A 726 -23.12 19.68 5.83
C GLU A 726 -22.01 20.65 5.36
N VAL A 727 -21.18 20.19 4.43
CA VAL A 727 -20.04 20.95 3.90
C VAL A 727 -20.03 20.94 2.38
N ALA A 728 -19.17 21.78 1.78
CA ALA A 728 -18.93 21.73 0.34
C ALA A 728 -18.30 20.39 -0.08
N ALA A 729 -18.50 19.98 -1.33
CA ALA A 729 -17.95 18.71 -1.85
C ALA A 729 -16.41 18.69 -1.81
N PHE A 730 -15.85 17.55 -1.40
CA PHE A 730 -14.41 17.34 -1.23
C PHE A 730 -14.08 15.85 -1.27
N ASN A 731 -12.81 15.50 -1.44
CA ASN A 731 -12.33 14.14 -1.33
C ASN A 731 -12.24 13.71 0.15
N ILE A 732 -13.14 12.82 0.58
CA ILE A 732 -13.24 12.36 1.97
C ILE A 732 -12.02 11.56 2.48
N PHE A 733 -11.13 11.14 1.57
CA PHE A 733 -9.87 10.45 1.88
C PHE A 733 -8.63 11.35 1.71
N ASN A 734 -8.81 12.66 1.61
CA ASN A 734 -7.71 13.62 1.49
C ASN A 734 -7.64 14.54 2.71
N GLY A 735 -6.52 14.48 3.43
CA GLY A 735 -6.33 15.27 4.64
C GLY A 735 -6.37 16.78 4.42
N ASP A 736 -5.68 17.28 3.40
CA ASP A 736 -5.59 18.72 3.11
C ASP A 736 -6.95 19.36 2.79
N GLU A 737 -7.77 18.67 2.00
CA GLU A 737 -9.14 19.11 1.69
C GLU A 737 -10.05 19.05 2.92
N LEU A 738 -9.88 18.02 3.76
CA LEU A 738 -10.61 17.89 5.02
C LEU A 738 -10.30 19.06 5.96
N ILE A 739 -9.02 19.39 6.16
CA ILE A 739 -8.59 20.52 6.99
C ILE A 739 -9.13 21.84 6.43
N SER A 740 -9.07 22.01 5.11
CA SER A 740 -9.51 23.24 4.43
C SER A 740 -11.01 23.50 4.63
N ASN A 741 -11.84 22.47 4.53
CA ASN A 741 -13.29 22.59 4.76
C ASN A 741 -13.62 22.77 6.26
N ALA A 742 -12.97 22.03 7.15
CA ALA A 742 -13.18 22.17 8.60
C ALA A 742 -12.85 23.59 9.12
N ARG A 743 -11.82 24.24 8.56
CA ARG A 743 -11.46 25.63 8.87
C ARG A 743 -12.56 26.63 8.52
N LEU A 744 -13.20 26.47 7.37
CA LEU A 744 -14.30 27.34 6.94
C LEU A 744 -15.49 27.23 7.90
N GLU A 745 -15.83 26.02 8.33
CA GLU A 745 -16.98 25.76 9.22
C GLU A 745 -16.76 26.21 10.67
N LEU A 746 -15.53 26.15 11.16
CA LEU A 746 -15.20 26.60 12.51
C LEU A 746 -14.83 28.09 12.58
N ASN A 747 -14.59 28.74 11.43
CA ASN A 747 -14.09 30.12 11.36
C ASN A 747 -12.84 30.32 12.24
N MET A 748 -12.00 29.28 12.31
CA MET A 748 -10.79 29.18 13.13
C MET A 748 -9.58 28.93 12.24
N CYS A 749 -8.40 29.35 12.69
CA CYS A 749 -7.11 29.13 12.03
C CYS A 749 -7.02 29.66 10.58
N ASN A 750 -7.69 30.79 10.26
CA ASN A 750 -7.52 31.44 8.95
C ASN A 750 -6.16 32.15 8.88
N THR A 751 -5.16 31.41 8.42
CA THR A 751 -3.77 31.84 8.27
C THR A 751 -3.65 33.11 7.40
N SER A 752 -4.51 33.26 6.39
CA SER A 752 -4.49 34.42 5.49
C SER A 752 -5.00 35.70 6.16
N ASP A 753 -6.08 35.61 6.94
CA ASP A 753 -6.63 36.77 7.66
C ASP A 753 -5.74 37.20 8.82
N GLU A 754 -5.15 36.25 9.55
CA GLU A 754 -4.23 36.56 10.65
C GLU A 754 -2.93 37.16 10.15
N LEU A 755 -2.35 36.61 9.08
CA LEU A 755 -1.19 37.19 8.41
C LEU A 755 -1.51 38.57 7.81
N PHE A 756 -2.71 38.76 7.25
CA PHE A 756 -3.15 40.06 6.74
C PHE A 756 -3.27 41.10 7.87
N LYS A 757 -3.89 40.73 9.00
CA LYS A 757 -3.96 41.59 10.19
C LYS A 757 -2.58 41.93 10.73
N LEU A 758 -1.65 40.98 10.74
CA LEU A 758 -0.26 41.19 11.15
C LEU A 758 0.45 42.19 10.23
N LYS A 759 0.28 42.04 8.90
CA LYS A 759 0.83 42.96 7.89
C LYS A 759 0.22 44.36 7.99
N GLU A 760 -1.09 44.48 8.24
CA GLU A 760 -1.74 45.79 8.44
C GLU A 760 -1.28 46.45 9.75
N ALA A 761 -1.12 45.68 10.83
CA ALA A 761 -0.60 46.18 12.09
C ALA A 761 0.86 46.67 11.96
N ALA A 762 1.68 45.97 11.17
CA ALA A 762 3.03 46.41 10.85
C ALA A 762 3.03 47.74 10.07
N LYS A 763 2.20 47.89 9.03
CA LYS A 763 2.09 49.14 8.26
C LYS A 763 1.64 50.38 9.05
N LEU A 764 1.01 50.19 10.21
CA LEU A 764 0.52 51.26 11.08
C LEU A 764 1.55 51.74 12.12
N ARG A 765 2.69 51.05 12.24
CA ARG A 765 3.85 51.47 13.03
C ARG A 765 4.76 52.37 12.20
#